data_AF-A0A923QG57-F1
#
_entry.id   AF-A0A923QG57-F1
#
_cell.length_a   1.000
_cell.length_b   1.000
_cell.length_c   1.000
_cell.angle_alpha   90.00
_cell.angle_beta   90.00
_cell.angle_gamma   90.00
#
_symmetry.space_group_name_H-M   'P 1'
#
loop_
_entity.id
_entity.type
_entity.pdbx_description
1 polymer ?
#
loop_
_entity_poly.entity_id
_entity_poly.type
_entity_poly.pdbx_seq_one_letter_code
_entity_poly.pdbx_strand_id
1 'polypeptide(L)'
;MSQAAEQQYLQDHGLYDPANEHDACGVGFVAHIKGEKSHAIVQQGLKILENLDHRGAVGADKLMGDGAGILIQLPDLLYREEMAHQGIELPPPGEYGVGMVFLPKEHASRLACEQELERAVKAEDQVLLGWRDVPVNRDMPMSPTVREKEPILRQIFIGRGNDVIVQDALERKLYVIRKTASAAIQNLQLKHSKEYYVPSMSSRTVVYKGLLLADQVGTYFRDLQDPRCVSALGLVHQRFSTNTFPEWPLAHPYRYVAHNGEINTVKGNYNWMKAREGVMSSPVLGADLKKLYPISFASQSDTATFDNCLELLTMAGYPISQAVMMMIPEPWEQHTTMDERRRAFYEYHAAMLEPWDGPASIVFTDGRQIGATLDRNGLRPSRYCVTDDDLVIMASESGVLPVPENKIVRKWRLQPGKMFLIDLEQGRMIDDEELKANLANSKPYKQWIENLRIKLDDLEIATPAGAQANDVPLLDRQQAFGYTQEDIKFLMSPMAQAGEEGIGSMGNDSPLAVLSSRNKPLYNYFKQLFAQVTNPPIDPIREAIVMSLVSFIGPKPNLLDINQVNPPMRLEVAQPILDFDGMAKLRDIDKHTQGKFRSYTLDITYPLAWGHEGVEAKLASLCAESVDAIKGGKNILIISDRAITATQVAIPALLALSAIHQHLVREGLRTTAGLVVETGTAREVHHFGVLAGYGAEAVHPYLAMETLVEIHKNLPGDLSSEKAIYNYVKAVGKGLSKIMSKMGVSTYKSYCGAQLFEAIGLSTRTVAKYFTGTASRVEGIGVFEIAEEGIRMHKAAFSDDPV
;
A
#
# COMPACT_ATOMS: atom_id res chain seq x y z
N MET A 1 5.57 -5.10 35.48
CA MET A 1 4.38 -5.48 34.68
C MET A 1 4.84 -6.45 33.62
N SER A 2 4.00 -7.39 33.16
CA SER A 2 4.35 -8.09 31.91
C SER A 2 4.41 -7.06 30.79
N GLN A 3 5.27 -7.29 29.80
CA GLN A 3 5.44 -6.34 28.70
C GLN A 3 4.12 -6.12 27.92
N ALA A 4 3.26 -7.13 27.82
CA ALA A 4 1.90 -6.99 27.28
C ALA A 4 0.99 -6.11 28.15
N ALA A 5 1.10 -6.18 29.48
CA ALA A 5 0.37 -5.29 30.38
C ALA A 5 0.91 -3.86 30.33
N GLU A 6 2.22 -3.70 30.11
CA GLU A 6 2.85 -2.39 29.88
C GLU A 6 2.44 -1.80 28.52
N GLN A 7 2.44 -2.60 27.46
CA GLN A 7 1.98 -2.20 26.14
C GLN A 7 0.49 -1.81 26.19
N GLN A 8 -0.35 -2.63 26.82
CA GLN A 8 -1.77 -2.31 27.03
C GLN A 8 -1.92 -1.04 27.88
N TYR A 9 -1.16 -0.88 28.95
CA TYR A 9 -1.18 0.33 29.77
C TYR A 9 -0.78 1.58 28.96
N LEU A 10 0.25 1.49 28.12
CA LEU A 10 0.71 2.57 27.24
C LEU A 10 -0.27 2.87 26.10
N GLN A 11 -1.02 1.89 25.63
CA GLN A 11 -2.13 2.08 24.68
C GLN A 11 -3.33 2.76 25.36
N ASP A 12 -3.69 2.32 26.56
CA ASP A 12 -4.88 2.79 27.26
C ASP A 12 -4.67 4.19 27.91
N HIS A 13 -3.45 4.50 28.35
CA HIS A 13 -3.12 5.70 29.13
C HIS A 13 -2.06 6.60 28.48
N GLY A 14 -1.50 6.20 27.33
CA GLY A 14 -0.43 6.91 26.62
C GLY A 14 -0.76 7.19 25.15
N LEU A 15 0.25 7.61 24.38
CA LEU A 15 0.15 7.87 22.93
C LEU A 15 0.75 6.75 22.08
N TYR A 16 1.08 5.62 22.70
CA TYR A 16 1.69 4.50 21.99
C TYR A 16 0.62 3.76 21.19
N ASP A 17 0.90 3.58 19.90
CA ASP A 17 0.10 2.76 18.98
C ASP A 17 1.06 1.92 18.15
N PRO A 18 0.97 0.58 18.17
CA PRO A 18 1.80 -0.32 17.38
C PRO A 18 1.79 -0.03 15.88
N ALA A 19 0.76 0.65 15.36
CA ALA A 19 0.71 1.04 13.95
C ALA A 19 1.74 2.12 13.56
N ASN A 20 2.36 2.82 14.52
CA ASN A 20 3.41 3.82 14.28
C ASN A 20 4.82 3.21 14.30
N GLU A 21 4.93 1.89 14.29
CA GLU A 21 6.20 1.18 14.34
C GLU A 21 6.79 1.07 12.92
N HIS A 22 8.04 1.54 12.78
CA HIS A 22 8.76 1.56 11.50
C HIS A 22 10.09 0.80 11.62
N ASP A 23 10.47 0.16 10.51
CA ASP A 23 11.65 -0.69 10.40
C ASP A 23 12.48 -0.29 9.17
N ALA A 24 13.81 -0.13 9.30
CA ALA A 24 14.69 0.13 8.15
C ALA A 24 16.11 -0.36 8.44
N CYS A 25 16.70 -1.21 7.60
CA CYS A 25 17.80 -2.05 8.12
C CYS A 25 18.88 -2.46 7.09
N GLY A 26 19.63 -3.55 7.33
CA GLY A 26 20.66 -4.10 6.45
C GLY A 26 20.18 -5.35 5.71
N VAL A 27 20.40 -5.42 4.39
CA VAL A 27 20.00 -6.55 3.54
C VAL A 27 21.16 -7.00 2.68
N GLY A 28 21.25 -8.30 2.41
CA GLY A 28 22.16 -8.83 1.40
C GLY A 28 21.87 -10.27 1.04
N PHE A 29 22.45 -10.73 -0.05
CA PHE A 29 22.43 -12.12 -0.43
C PHE A 29 23.74 -12.55 -1.09
N VAL A 30 23.97 -13.84 -1.04
CA VAL A 30 24.94 -14.55 -1.89
C VAL A 30 24.19 -15.60 -2.71
N ALA A 31 24.51 -15.72 -3.99
CA ALA A 31 23.93 -16.71 -4.87
C ALA A 31 24.95 -17.22 -5.90
N HIS A 32 24.87 -18.51 -6.23
CA HIS A 32 25.65 -19.10 -7.32
C HIS A 32 24.84 -19.09 -8.60
N ILE A 33 25.32 -18.42 -9.65
CA ILE A 33 24.56 -18.15 -10.88
C ILE A 33 24.01 -19.43 -11.51
N LYS A 34 24.81 -20.51 -11.53
CA LYS A 34 24.45 -21.81 -12.10
C LYS A 34 23.62 -22.73 -11.17
N GLY A 35 23.19 -22.24 -10.02
CA GLY A 35 22.38 -23.03 -9.08
C GLY A 35 23.13 -24.12 -8.31
N GLU A 36 24.47 -24.11 -8.30
CA GLU A 36 25.26 -25.07 -7.54
C GLU A 36 25.12 -24.84 -6.03
N LYS A 37 24.65 -25.86 -5.32
CA LYS A 37 24.39 -25.79 -3.89
C LYS A 37 25.66 -26.09 -3.10
N SER A 38 25.97 -25.27 -2.10
CA SER A 38 27.07 -25.56 -1.17
C SER A 38 26.77 -25.03 0.22
N HIS A 39 27.44 -25.60 1.23
CA HIS A 39 27.38 -25.08 2.60
C HIS A 39 28.14 -23.75 2.72
N ALA A 40 29.16 -23.54 1.88
CA ALA A 40 29.92 -22.30 1.84
C ALA A 40 29.03 -21.07 1.56
N ILE A 41 28.00 -21.21 0.71
CA ILE A 41 27.02 -20.15 0.43
C ILE A 41 26.20 -19.80 1.68
N VAL A 42 25.82 -20.80 2.48
CA VAL A 42 25.12 -20.58 3.77
C VAL A 42 26.02 -19.82 4.74
N GLN A 43 27.28 -20.26 4.89
CA GLN A 43 28.27 -19.60 5.74
C GLN A 43 28.59 -18.17 5.29
N GLN A 44 28.70 -17.94 3.98
CA GLN A 44 28.88 -16.61 3.40
C GLN A 44 27.67 -15.71 3.67
N GLY A 45 26.45 -16.22 3.55
CA GLY A 45 25.24 -15.49 3.94
C GLY A 45 25.29 -15.03 5.40
N LEU A 46 25.59 -15.95 6.33
CA LEU A 46 25.75 -15.63 7.75
C LEU A 46 26.88 -14.61 7.98
N LYS A 47 27.98 -14.70 7.22
CA LYS A 47 29.08 -13.73 7.34
C LYS A 47 28.71 -12.34 6.83
N ILE A 48 27.85 -12.23 5.81
CA ILE A 48 27.27 -10.94 5.39
C ILE A 48 26.49 -10.34 6.55
N LEU A 49 25.68 -11.14 7.24
CA LEU A 49 24.87 -10.70 8.36
C LEU A 49 25.74 -10.12 9.49
N GLU A 50 26.80 -10.84 9.90
CA GLU A 50 27.78 -10.34 10.88
C GLU A 50 28.41 -9.00 10.48
N ASN A 51 28.72 -8.82 9.20
CA ASN A 51 29.36 -7.60 8.70
C ASN A 51 28.37 -6.44 8.48
N LEU A 52 27.06 -6.66 8.69
CA LEU A 52 26.04 -5.62 8.67
C LEU A 52 25.65 -5.16 10.09
N ASP A 53 26.29 -5.68 11.14
CA ASP A 53 25.90 -5.44 12.54
C ASP A 53 25.85 -3.95 12.92
N HIS A 54 26.73 -3.12 12.33
CA HIS A 54 26.72 -1.66 12.54
C HIS A 54 25.47 -0.95 11.99
N ARG A 55 24.62 -1.65 11.23
CA ARG A 55 23.31 -1.17 10.77
C ARG A 55 22.15 -1.66 11.66
N GLY A 56 22.43 -2.52 12.63
CA GLY A 56 21.48 -2.95 13.65
C GLY A 56 21.43 -1.99 14.83
N ALA A 57 20.33 -2.06 15.59
CA ALA A 57 20.23 -1.46 16.91
C ALA A 57 20.48 -2.53 17.95
N VAL A 58 21.14 -2.14 19.03
CA VAL A 58 21.22 -2.94 20.25
C VAL A 58 20.51 -2.15 21.34
N GLY A 59 19.56 -2.79 22.01
CA GLY A 59 18.78 -2.16 23.08
C GLY A 59 19.60 -1.86 24.34
N ALA A 60 18.91 -1.51 25.43
CA ALA A 60 19.54 -1.35 26.74
C ALA A 60 20.24 -2.64 27.22
N ASP A 61 19.70 -3.80 26.83
CA ASP A 61 20.35 -5.10 26.94
C ASP A 61 21.17 -5.38 25.68
N LYS A 62 22.48 -5.58 25.86
CA LYS A 62 23.43 -5.85 24.76
C LYS A 62 23.13 -7.14 24.00
N LEU A 63 22.38 -8.07 24.60
CA LEU A 63 22.00 -9.35 24.00
C LEU A 63 20.59 -9.34 23.41
N MET A 64 19.97 -8.15 23.29
CA MET A 64 18.65 -7.94 22.73
C MET A 64 18.78 -7.11 21.45
N GLY A 65 18.77 -7.80 20.30
CA GLY A 65 18.66 -7.18 18.98
C GLY A 65 17.21 -7.12 18.50
N ASP A 66 16.96 -6.37 17.41
CA ASP A 66 15.61 -6.19 16.85
C ASP A 66 15.14 -7.33 15.93
N GLY A 67 16.05 -8.27 15.64
CA GLY A 67 15.79 -9.50 14.90
C GLY A 67 16.67 -9.67 13.67
N ALA A 68 17.02 -10.91 13.36
CA ALA A 68 17.86 -11.26 12.22
C ALA A 68 17.49 -12.65 11.69
N GLY A 69 17.87 -12.93 10.45
CA GLY A 69 17.60 -14.22 9.84
C GLY A 69 18.22 -14.43 8.48
N ILE A 70 18.03 -15.65 7.99
CA ILE A 70 18.46 -16.14 6.68
C ILE A 70 17.35 -16.95 6.00
N LEU A 71 17.15 -16.73 4.71
CA LEU A 71 16.36 -17.55 3.82
C LEU A 71 17.31 -18.34 2.92
N ILE A 72 17.10 -19.65 2.87
CA ILE A 72 17.83 -20.58 2.00
C ILE A 72 16.87 -21.47 1.22
N GLN A 73 17.36 -22.17 0.20
CA GLN A 73 16.64 -23.30 -0.38
C GLN A 73 16.54 -24.44 0.63
N LEU A 74 15.53 -25.31 0.50
CA LEU A 74 15.39 -26.49 1.37
C LEU A 74 16.66 -27.35 1.31
N PRO A 75 17.34 -27.60 2.46
CA PRO A 75 18.49 -28.49 2.52
C PRO A 75 18.04 -29.96 2.56
N ASP A 76 17.61 -30.49 1.40
CA ASP A 76 17.01 -31.83 1.27
C ASP A 76 17.82 -32.94 1.94
N LEU A 77 19.15 -32.95 1.75
CA LEU A 77 20.02 -33.98 2.31
C LEU A 77 19.93 -34.03 3.85
N LEU A 78 20.01 -32.87 4.50
CA LEU A 78 19.88 -32.76 5.95
C LEU A 78 18.50 -33.28 6.41
N TYR A 79 17.43 -32.80 5.80
CA TYR A 79 16.07 -33.16 6.21
C TYR A 79 15.73 -34.62 5.96
N ARG A 80 16.15 -35.16 4.82
CA ARG A 80 15.90 -36.56 4.45
C ARG A 80 16.54 -37.52 5.43
N GLU A 81 17.79 -37.29 5.80
CA GLU A 81 18.49 -38.14 6.77
C GLU A 81 17.90 -38.01 8.18
N GLU A 82 17.59 -36.78 8.63
CA GLU A 82 16.95 -36.52 9.93
C GLU A 82 15.56 -37.17 10.05
N MET A 83 14.74 -37.10 8.99
CA MET A 83 13.41 -37.71 8.97
C MET A 83 13.49 -39.23 8.84
N ALA A 84 14.47 -39.77 8.11
CA ALA A 84 14.72 -41.21 8.04
C ALA A 84 15.09 -41.79 9.41
N HIS A 85 15.83 -41.06 10.25
CA HIS A 85 16.10 -41.46 11.64
C HIS A 85 14.84 -41.56 12.50
N GLN A 86 13.76 -40.86 12.13
CA GLN A 86 12.45 -40.92 12.77
C GLN A 86 11.52 -41.96 12.11
N GLY A 87 12.01 -42.73 11.13
CA GLY A 87 11.23 -43.73 10.40
C GLY A 87 10.32 -43.13 9.32
N ILE A 88 10.56 -41.88 8.89
CA ILE A 88 9.77 -41.19 7.87
C ILE A 88 10.60 -41.05 6.59
N GLU A 89 10.15 -41.68 5.52
CA GLU A 89 10.77 -41.53 4.20
C GLU A 89 10.17 -40.30 3.48
N LEU A 90 11.02 -39.31 3.17
CA LEU A 90 10.58 -38.12 2.44
C LEU A 90 10.43 -38.42 0.94
N PRO A 91 9.39 -37.89 0.28
CA PRO A 91 9.31 -37.87 -1.19
C PRO A 91 10.52 -37.19 -1.86
N PRO A 92 10.69 -37.34 -3.19
CA PRO A 92 11.70 -36.59 -3.93
C PRO A 92 11.58 -35.07 -3.72
N PRO A 93 12.69 -34.31 -3.85
CA PRO A 93 12.65 -32.85 -3.79
C PRO A 93 11.61 -32.27 -4.76
N GLY A 94 10.81 -31.31 -4.29
CA GLY A 94 9.71 -30.72 -5.06
C GLY A 94 8.37 -31.47 -4.95
N GLU A 95 8.35 -32.67 -4.36
CA GLU A 95 7.13 -33.41 -4.04
C GLU A 95 6.70 -33.31 -2.57
N TYR A 96 7.49 -32.61 -1.76
CA TYR A 96 7.16 -32.27 -0.37
C TYR A 96 7.50 -30.81 -0.05
N GLY A 97 6.76 -30.24 0.89
CA GLY A 97 6.97 -28.93 1.48
C GLY A 97 7.35 -29.00 2.94
N VAL A 98 8.02 -27.95 3.41
CA VAL A 98 8.40 -27.76 4.82
C VAL A 98 7.80 -26.45 5.32
N GLY A 99 7.03 -26.53 6.41
CA GLY A 99 6.58 -25.37 7.17
C GLY A 99 7.48 -25.14 8.38
N MET A 100 8.19 -24.02 8.45
CA MET A 100 8.80 -23.54 9.69
C MET A 100 7.69 -22.93 10.55
N VAL A 101 7.52 -23.38 11.79
CA VAL A 101 6.42 -22.95 12.67
C VAL A 101 6.95 -22.52 14.03
N PHE A 102 6.54 -21.32 14.43
CA PHE A 102 6.68 -20.81 15.79
C PHE A 102 5.43 -21.20 16.56
N LEU A 103 5.60 -21.95 17.64
CA LEU A 103 4.52 -22.48 18.47
C LEU A 103 4.59 -21.91 19.89
N PRO A 104 3.43 -21.82 20.57
CA PRO A 104 3.39 -21.45 21.98
C PRO A 104 4.24 -22.36 22.87
N LYS A 105 4.77 -21.81 23.97
CA LYS A 105 5.44 -22.62 25.00
C LYS A 105 4.45 -23.46 25.80
N GLU A 106 3.28 -22.89 26.07
CA GLU A 106 2.21 -23.54 26.81
C GLU A 106 1.71 -24.77 26.04
N HIS A 107 1.69 -25.92 26.73
CA HIS A 107 1.57 -27.22 26.09
C HIS A 107 0.21 -27.44 25.42
N ALA A 108 -0.89 -27.05 26.06
CA ALA A 108 -2.23 -27.25 25.51
C ALA A 108 -2.47 -26.38 24.27
N SER A 109 -2.06 -25.11 24.33
CA SER A 109 -2.13 -24.18 23.20
C SER A 109 -1.25 -24.67 22.04
N ARG A 110 -0.06 -25.19 22.34
CA ARG A 110 0.81 -25.80 21.32
C ARG A 110 0.13 -26.97 20.61
N LEU A 111 -0.42 -27.92 21.36
CA LEU A 111 -1.11 -29.08 20.78
C LEU A 111 -2.31 -28.66 19.94
N ALA A 112 -3.08 -27.66 20.39
CA ALA A 112 -4.19 -27.12 19.62
C ALA A 112 -3.71 -26.51 18.28
N CYS A 113 -2.64 -25.72 18.29
CA CYS A 113 -2.04 -25.17 17.07
C CYS A 113 -1.57 -26.27 16.10
N GLU A 114 -0.91 -27.31 16.61
CA GLU A 114 -0.46 -28.45 15.79
C GLU A 114 -1.65 -29.18 15.17
N GLN A 115 -2.68 -29.49 15.97
CA GLN A 115 -3.89 -30.19 15.50
C GLN A 115 -4.66 -29.39 14.44
N GLU A 116 -4.79 -28.08 14.59
CA GLU A 116 -5.44 -27.23 13.57
C GLU A 116 -4.62 -27.19 12.28
N LEU A 117 -3.29 -27.16 12.38
CA LEU A 117 -2.43 -27.20 11.19
C LEU A 117 -2.53 -28.55 10.46
N GLU A 118 -2.52 -29.66 11.20
CA GLU A 118 -2.73 -30.99 10.63
C GLU A 118 -4.12 -31.15 10.01
N ARG A 119 -5.14 -30.53 10.61
CA ARG A 119 -6.50 -30.49 10.06
C ARG A 119 -6.52 -29.73 8.73
N ALA A 120 -5.84 -28.59 8.65
CA ALA A 120 -5.75 -27.80 7.41
C ALA A 120 -5.03 -28.59 6.31
N VAL A 121 -3.95 -29.31 6.62
CA VAL A 121 -3.25 -30.20 5.67
C VAL A 121 -4.20 -31.24 5.08
N LYS A 122 -4.97 -31.92 5.95
CA LYS A 122 -5.97 -32.93 5.51
C LYS A 122 -7.12 -32.31 4.74
N ALA A 123 -7.58 -31.12 5.13
CA ALA A 123 -8.69 -30.42 4.47
C ALA A 123 -8.34 -29.95 3.04
N GLU A 124 -7.05 -29.78 2.74
CA GLU A 124 -6.55 -29.48 1.40
C GLU A 124 -6.04 -30.73 0.65
N ASP A 125 -6.42 -31.94 1.12
CA ASP A 125 -6.07 -33.23 0.53
C ASP A 125 -4.56 -33.47 0.35
N GLN A 126 -3.74 -32.86 1.21
CA GLN A 126 -2.29 -33.06 1.24
C GLN A 126 -1.88 -34.09 2.30
N VAL A 127 -0.67 -34.63 2.19
CA VAL A 127 -0.20 -35.73 3.05
C VAL A 127 0.65 -35.17 4.18
N LEU A 128 0.21 -35.33 5.43
CA LEU A 128 1.06 -35.07 6.58
C LEU A 128 2.13 -36.18 6.68
N LEU A 129 3.40 -35.82 6.48
CA LEU A 129 4.52 -36.77 6.59
C LEU A 129 5.02 -36.88 8.03
N GLY A 130 5.09 -35.75 8.74
CA GLY A 130 5.44 -35.71 10.15
C GLY A 130 5.97 -34.36 10.61
N TRP A 131 6.43 -34.33 11.87
CA TRP A 131 6.96 -33.15 12.52
C TRP A 131 8.41 -33.37 12.94
N ARG A 132 9.22 -32.33 12.85
CA ARG A 132 10.61 -32.30 13.31
C ARG A 132 10.81 -31.14 14.29
N ASP A 133 11.42 -31.41 15.43
CA ASP A 133 11.90 -30.34 16.31
C ASP A 133 13.15 -29.70 15.72
N VAL A 134 13.18 -28.37 15.63
CA VAL A 134 14.35 -27.66 15.08
C VAL A 134 15.48 -27.68 16.13
N PRO A 135 16.66 -28.21 15.81
CA PRO A 135 17.76 -28.27 16.78
C PRO A 135 18.34 -26.88 17.00
N VAL A 136 18.16 -26.37 18.23
CA VAL A 136 18.63 -25.05 18.66
C VAL A 136 19.70 -25.15 19.75
N ASN A 137 20.58 -24.16 19.81
CA ASN A 137 21.59 -24.04 20.86
C ASN A 137 21.03 -23.29 22.09
N ARG A 138 20.47 -24.03 23.05
CA ARG A 138 19.91 -23.48 24.30
C ARG A 138 20.96 -22.90 25.26
N ASP A 139 22.21 -23.33 25.10
CA ASP A 139 23.34 -22.91 25.95
C ASP A 139 23.93 -21.56 25.49
N MET A 140 23.56 -21.08 24.30
CA MET A 140 24.01 -19.79 23.78
C MET A 140 23.61 -18.65 24.73
N PRO A 141 24.52 -17.69 25.03
CA PRO A 141 24.18 -16.48 25.75
C PRO A 141 23.08 -15.70 25.03
N MET A 142 21.99 -15.42 25.74
CA MET A 142 20.81 -14.75 25.19
C MET A 142 20.18 -13.90 26.29
N SER A 143 19.67 -12.73 25.92
CA SER A 143 18.91 -11.87 26.82
C SER A 143 17.78 -12.66 27.51
N PRO A 144 17.55 -12.49 28.83
CA PRO A 144 16.42 -13.10 29.51
C PRO A 144 15.07 -12.78 28.86
N THR A 145 14.89 -11.55 28.37
CA THR A 145 13.68 -11.09 27.69
C THR A 145 13.46 -11.83 26.37
N VAL A 146 14.53 -12.01 25.58
CA VAL A 146 14.48 -12.76 24.32
C VAL A 146 14.13 -14.22 24.60
N ARG A 147 14.76 -14.82 25.63
CA ARG A 147 14.52 -16.21 26.05
C ARG A 147 13.10 -16.41 26.56
N GLU A 148 12.50 -15.42 27.23
CA GLU A 148 11.10 -15.47 27.64
C GLU A 148 10.16 -15.55 26.43
N LYS A 149 10.44 -14.80 25.36
CA LYS A 149 9.65 -14.77 24.12
C LYS A 149 9.95 -15.89 23.12
N GLU A 150 11.06 -16.60 23.30
CA GLU A 150 11.52 -17.67 22.40
C GLU A 150 10.41 -18.70 22.12
N PRO A 151 9.88 -18.82 20.90
CA PRO A 151 8.83 -19.79 20.61
C PRO A 151 9.39 -21.21 20.58
N ILE A 152 8.51 -22.21 20.65
CA ILE A 152 8.88 -23.59 20.32
C ILE A 152 8.97 -23.69 18.80
N LEU A 153 10.16 -24.03 18.30
CA LEU A 153 10.45 -24.10 16.87
C LEU A 153 10.30 -25.53 16.35
N ARG A 154 9.30 -25.75 15.50
CA ARG A 154 9.08 -27.05 14.84
C ARG A 154 8.90 -26.88 13.34
N GLN A 155 9.24 -27.92 12.61
CA GLN A 155 9.02 -28.04 11.17
C GLN A 155 7.95 -29.10 10.90
N ILE A 156 6.95 -28.76 10.09
CA ILE A 156 5.96 -29.71 9.56
C ILE A 156 6.36 -30.10 8.14
N PHE A 157 6.33 -31.39 7.84
CA PHE A 157 6.61 -31.94 6.51
C PHE A 157 5.31 -32.39 5.84
N ILE A 158 5.06 -31.87 4.65
CA ILE A 158 3.80 -32.07 3.92
C ILE A 158 4.11 -32.59 2.52
N GLY A 159 3.73 -33.83 2.23
CA GLY A 159 3.81 -34.42 0.90
C GLY A 159 2.63 -33.98 0.02
N ARG A 160 2.86 -33.96 -1.30
CA ARG A 160 1.81 -33.65 -2.27
C ARG A 160 0.67 -34.68 -2.23
N GLY A 161 -0.56 -34.20 -2.32
CA GLY A 161 -1.73 -35.02 -2.58
C GLY A 161 -1.75 -35.60 -4.00
N ASN A 162 -2.65 -36.56 -4.25
CA ASN A 162 -2.75 -37.24 -5.54
C ASN A 162 -3.06 -36.29 -6.72
N ASP A 163 -3.82 -35.23 -6.46
CA ASP A 163 -4.25 -34.26 -7.47
C ASP A 163 -3.20 -33.17 -7.77
N VAL A 164 -2.07 -33.19 -7.06
CA VAL A 164 -0.99 -32.21 -7.22
C VAL A 164 0.13 -32.84 -8.08
N ILE A 165 0.23 -32.37 -9.32
CA ILE A 165 1.15 -32.95 -10.32
C ILE A 165 2.45 -32.13 -10.44
N VAL A 166 2.38 -30.81 -10.23
CA VAL A 166 3.52 -29.90 -10.42
C VAL A 166 3.84 -29.16 -9.13
N GLN A 167 5.11 -28.82 -8.94
CA GLN A 167 5.58 -28.15 -7.72
C GLN A 167 4.87 -26.82 -7.44
N ASP A 168 4.56 -26.02 -8.47
CA ASP A 168 3.80 -24.77 -8.28
C ASP A 168 2.40 -25.00 -7.71
N ALA A 169 1.76 -26.14 -8.01
CA ALA A 169 0.48 -26.50 -7.42
C ALA A 169 0.64 -26.87 -5.93
N LEU A 170 1.76 -27.51 -5.57
CA LEU A 170 2.09 -27.77 -4.17
C LEU A 170 2.34 -26.45 -3.41
N GLU A 171 3.12 -25.51 -3.96
CA GLU A 171 3.32 -24.18 -3.35
C GLU A 171 1.99 -23.48 -3.04
N ARG A 172 1.03 -23.52 -3.99
CA ARG A 172 -0.30 -22.93 -3.78
C ARG A 172 -1.08 -23.62 -2.65
N LYS A 173 -1.02 -24.95 -2.57
CA LYS A 173 -1.67 -25.69 -1.48
C LYS A 173 -1.02 -25.38 -0.13
N LEU A 174 0.30 -25.30 -0.07
CA LEU A 174 1.02 -24.87 1.14
C LEU A 174 0.63 -23.45 1.56
N TYR A 175 0.47 -22.52 0.61
CA TYR A 175 -0.02 -21.17 0.88
C TYR A 175 -1.43 -21.18 1.50
N VAL A 176 -2.35 -21.95 0.92
CA VAL A 176 -3.73 -22.09 1.42
C VAL A 176 -3.75 -22.73 2.81
N ILE A 177 -3.00 -23.82 3.02
CA ILE A 177 -2.87 -24.50 4.32
C ILE A 177 -2.38 -23.51 5.37
N ARG A 178 -1.31 -22.75 5.08
CA ARG A 178 -0.76 -21.76 6.02
C ARG A 178 -1.79 -20.72 6.41
N LYS A 179 -2.49 -20.13 5.43
CA LYS A 179 -3.46 -19.05 5.67
C LYS A 179 -4.69 -19.55 6.43
N THR A 180 -5.25 -20.68 6.02
CA THR A 180 -6.43 -21.28 6.66
C THR A 180 -6.13 -21.75 8.09
N ALA A 181 -5.00 -22.42 8.31
CA ALA A 181 -4.57 -22.82 9.65
C ALA A 181 -4.34 -21.61 10.55
N SER A 182 -3.64 -20.57 10.05
CA SER A 182 -3.41 -19.34 10.81
C SER A 182 -4.73 -18.68 11.24
N ALA A 183 -5.69 -18.57 10.31
CA ALA A 183 -7.00 -18.01 10.61
C ALA A 183 -7.76 -18.85 11.65
N ALA A 184 -7.77 -20.19 11.49
CA ALA A 184 -8.42 -21.10 12.43
C ALA A 184 -7.81 -20.99 13.84
N ILE A 185 -6.49 -20.97 13.96
CA ILE A 185 -5.76 -20.88 15.24
C ILE A 185 -6.02 -19.55 15.95
N GLN A 186 -6.05 -18.44 15.22
CA GLN A 186 -6.42 -17.14 15.81
C GLN A 186 -7.88 -17.13 16.30
N ASN A 187 -8.79 -17.79 15.56
CA ASN A 187 -10.20 -17.92 15.93
C ASN A 187 -10.46 -18.84 17.12
N LEU A 188 -9.49 -19.67 17.55
CA LEU A 188 -9.60 -20.42 18.81
C LEU A 188 -9.62 -19.51 20.04
N GLN A 189 -9.12 -18.27 19.92
CA GLN A 189 -9.07 -17.28 21.01
C GLN A 189 -8.40 -17.82 22.29
N LEU A 190 -7.40 -18.70 22.15
CA LEU A 190 -6.61 -19.17 23.29
C LEU A 190 -5.72 -18.03 23.80
N LYS A 191 -5.41 -18.07 25.09
CA LYS A 191 -4.51 -17.09 25.74
C LYS A 191 -3.20 -16.89 24.98
N HIS A 192 -2.66 -17.97 24.40
CA HIS A 192 -1.36 -17.98 23.71
C HIS A 192 -1.47 -18.13 22.18
N SER A 193 -2.67 -18.06 21.58
CA SER A 193 -2.85 -18.19 20.11
C SER A 193 -2.04 -17.18 19.29
N LYS A 194 -1.75 -15.99 19.86
CA LYS A 194 -0.97 -14.94 19.19
C LYS A 194 0.53 -15.27 19.06
N GLU A 195 1.03 -16.25 19.82
CA GLU A 195 2.41 -16.72 19.72
C GLU A 195 2.64 -17.61 18.49
N TYR A 196 1.57 -18.11 17.87
CA TYR A 196 1.65 -18.90 16.63
C TYR A 196 2.01 -18.02 15.43
N TYR A 197 3.05 -18.42 14.69
CA TYR A 197 3.44 -17.77 13.44
C TYR A 197 4.18 -18.76 12.52
N VAL A 198 4.04 -18.58 11.21
CA VAL A 198 4.71 -19.43 10.20
C VAL A 198 5.67 -18.57 9.39
N PRO A 199 6.98 -18.55 9.69
CA PRO A 199 7.98 -17.82 8.90
C PRO A 199 7.99 -18.21 7.43
N SER A 200 7.89 -19.51 7.12
CA SER A 200 7.89 -20.03 5.76
C SER A 200 7.10 -21.33 5.69
N MET A 201 6.43 -21.58 4.56
CA MET A 201 5.83 -22.88 4.24
C MET A 201 5.92 -23.08 2.73
N SER A 202 6.92 -23.84 2.28
CA SER A 202 7.28 -23.95 0.87
C SER A 202 7.96 -25.31 0.60
N SER A 203 7.91 -25.76 -0.65
CA SER A 203 8.69 -26.88 -1.20
C SER A 203 10.02 -26.43 -1.81
N ARG A 204 10.34 -25.13 -1.73
CA ARG A 204 11.55 -24.52 -2.31
C ARG A 204 12.45 -23.87 -1.28
N THR A 205 11.87 -23.12 -0.35
CA THR A 205 12.63 -22.27 0.58
C THR A 205 12.25 -22.51 2.04
N VAL A 206 13.18 -22.20 2.94
CA VAL A 206 12.96 -22.18 4.39
C VAL A 206 13.62 -20.95 4.99
N VAL A 207 12.96 -20.37 5.98
CA VAL A 207 13.43 -19.17 6.69
C VAL A 207 13.82 -19.52 8.12
N TYR A 208 15.08 -19.28 8.47
CA TYR A 208 15.61 -19.34 9.83
C TYR A 208 15.77 -17.92 10.35
N LYS A 209 14.86 -17.48 11.22
CA LYS A 209 14.87 -16.11 11.76
C LYS A 209 14.45 -16.11 13.21
N GLY A 210 14.77 -15.02 13.91
CA GLY A 210 14.31 -14.82 15.27
C GLY A 210 14.72 -13.47 15.82
N LEU A 211 14.36 -13.24 17.07
CA LEU A 211 14.79 -12.08 17.85
C LEU A 211 16.25 -12.28 18.31
N LEU A 212 17.16 -12.31 17.33
CA LEU A 212 18.57 -12.66 17.49
C LEU A 212 19.44 -11.51 16.98
N LEU A 213 20.64 -11.38 17.55
CA LEU A 213 21.70 -10.56 16.96
C LEU A 213 22.20 -11.20 15.66
N ALA A 214 22.87 -10.39 14.83
CA ALA A 214 23.39 -10.82 13.54
C ALA A 214 24.32 -12.05 13.64
N ASP A 215 25.23 -12.06 14.61
CA ASP A 215 26.19 -13.14 14.89
C ASP A 215 25.55 -14.37 15.57
N GLN A 216 24.37 -14.21 16.17
CA GLN A 216 23.68 -15.27 16.89
C GLN A 216 22.92 -16.22 15.97
N VAL A 217 22.51 -15.82 14.77
CA VAL A 217 21.67 -16.65 13.89
C VAL A 217 22.34 -18.00 13.56
N GLY A 218 23.60 -17.97 13.12
CA GLY A 218 24.37 -19.17 12.81
C GLY A 218 24.71 -20.01 14.04
N THR A 219 24.82 -19.38 15.21
CA THR A 219 25.14 -20.05 16.48
C THR A 219 23.91 -20.72 17.11
N TYR A 220 22.75 -20.10 16.96
CA TYR A 220 21.48 -20.54 17.55
C TYR A 220 20.88 -21.72 16.80
N PHE A 221 20.82 -21.67 15.46
CA PHE A 221 20.27 -22.74 14.64
C PHE A 221 21.34 -23.76 14.27
N ARG A 222 21.30 -24.95 14.87
CA ARG A 222 22.32 -25.99 14.64
C ARG A 222 22.28 -26.54 13.21
N ASP A 223 21.11 -26.51 12.56
CA ASP A 223 20.97 -26.86 11.15
C ASP A 223 21.92 -26.05 10.25
N LEU A 224 22.12 -24.76 10.55
CA LEU A 224 22.96 -23.87 9.75
C LEU A 224 24.46 -24.13 9.94
N GLN A 225 24.86 -24.94 10.93
CA GLN A 225 26.23 -25.39 11.16
C GLN A 225 26.51 -26.76 10.52
N ASP A 226 25.46 -27.49 10.16
CA ASP A 226 25.58 -28.82 9.58
C ASP A 226 26.08 -28.73 8.12
N PRO A 227 27.18 -29.40 7.74
CA PRO A 227 27.69 -29.39 6.37
C PRO A 227 26.69 -29.88 5.31
N ARG A 228 25.68 -30.68 5.70
CA ARG A 228 24.60 -31.14 4.83
C ARG A 228 23.58 -30.03 4.52
N CYS A 229 23.57 -28.95 5.29
CA CYS A 229 22.78 -27.77 5.01
C CYS A 229 23.38 -26.98 3.85
N VAL A 230 23.01 -27.36 2.63
CA VAL A 230 23.51 -26.77 1.38
C VAL A 230 22.40 -25.96 0.68
N SER A 231 22.79 -24.84 0.06
CA SER A 231 21.89 -24.00 -0.72
C SER A 231 22.64 -23.32 -1.85
N ALA A 232 21.97 -22.98 -2.95
CA ALA A 232 22.54 -22.17 -4.03
C ALA A 232 22.37 -20.66 -3.80
N LEU A 233 21.55 -20.27 -2.82
CA LEU A 233 21.34 -18.90 -2.39
C LEU A 233 21.25 -18.78 -0.86
N GLY A 234 21.69 -17.65 -0.32
CA GLY A 234 21.48 -17.26 1.07
C GLY A 234 21.10 -15.80 1.14
N LEU A 235 19.83 -15.51 1.42
CA LEU A 235 19.30 -14.16 1.60
C LEU A 235 19.25 -13.83 3.09
N VAL A 236 19.96 -12.81 3.52
CA VAL A 236 20.04 -12.39 4.92
C VAL A 236 19.48 -10.99 5.13
N HIS A 237 19.00 -10.78 6.35
CA HIS A 237 18.57 -9.46 6.79
C HIS A 237 18.76 -9.32 8.29
N GLN A 238 19.22 -8.15 8.71
CA GLN A 238 19.23 -7.71 10.10
C GLN A 238 18.27 -6.56 10.25
N ARG A 239 17.35 -6.62 11.22
CA ARG A 239 16.36 -5.60 11.51
C ARG A 239 16.92 -4.50 12.43
N PHE A 240 16.43 -3.29 12.25
CA PHE A 240 16.57 -2.11 13.10
C PHE A 240 15.18 -1.50 13.15
N SER A 241 14.64 -1.35 14.36
CA SER A 241 13.29 -0.89 14.57
C SER A 241 13.28 0.35 15.47
N THR A 242 12.27 1.19 15.28
CA THR A 242 11.96 2.27 16.24
C THR A 242 11.25 1.75 17.50
N ASN A 243 11.00 0.43 17.57
CA ASN A 243 10.24 -0.21 18.64
C ASN A 243 11.06 -0.39 19.91
N THR A 244 10.39 -0.22 21.05
CA THR A 244 10.87 -0.71 22.36
C THR A 244 10.42 -2.15 22.66
N PHE A 245 9.56 -2.72 21.80
CA PHE A 245 8.89 -4.02 21.98
C PHE A 245 9.16 -4.98 20.81
N PRO A 246 10.38 -5.54 20.66
CA PRO A 246 10.67 -6.39 19.52
C PRO A 246 10.09 -7.81 19.71
N GLU A 247 9.71 -8.42 18.59
CA GLU A 247 8.97 -9.69 18.54
C GLU A 247 9.55 -10.64 17.48
N TRP A 248 9.57 -11.94 17.79
CA TRP A 248 10.14 -12.97 16.91
C TRP A 248 9.56 -12.99 15.48
N PRO A 249 8.22 -12.87 15.27
CA PRO A 249 7.63 -12.86 13.93
C PRO A 249 8.06 -11.70 13.04
N LEU A 250 8.46 -10.56 13.62
CA LEU A 250 8.80 -9.33 12.91
C LEU A 250 10.22 -9.35 12.32
N ALA A 251 11.07 -10.28 12.74
CA ALA A 251 12.37 -10.49 12.13
C ALA A 251 12.22 -10.78 10.63
N HIS A 252 13.21 -10.38 9.83
CA HIS A 252 13.31 -10.71 8.41
C HIS A 252 14.28 -11.89 8.21
N PRO A 253 14.35 -12.50 7.01
CA PRO A 253 13.48 -12.30 5.85
C PRO A 253 12.00 -12.68 6.07
N TYR A 254 11.14 -12.19 5.19
CA TYR A 254 9.79 -12.71 5.01
C TYR A 254 9.80 -13.87 3.99
N ARG A 255 8.66 -14.26 3.42
CA ARG A 255 8.54 -15.50 2.62
C ARG A 255 9.19 -15.35 1.27
N TYR A 256 8.99 -14.19 0.65
CA TYR A 256 9.52 -13.85 -0.66
C TYR A 256 10.52 -12.71 -0.59
N VAL A 257 10.42 -11.83 0.42
CA VAL A 257 11.18 -10.56 0.42
C VAL A 257 12.06 -10.37 1.65
N ALA A 258 13.17 -9.68 1.43
CA ALA A 258 13.84 -8.88 2.44
C ALA A 258 13.84 -7.42 1.97
N HIS A 259 13.31 -6.55 2.81
CA HIS A 259 13.13 -5.14 2.51
C HIS A 259 14.02 -4.29 3.38
N ASN A 260 14.79 -3.43 2.73
CA ASN A 260 15.55 -2.39 3.38
C ASN A 260 14.97 -1.04 2.97
N GLY A 261 14.27 -0.37 3.90
CA GLY A 261 13.61 0.91 3.65
C GLY A 261 12.25 0.97 4.33
N GLU A 262 11.36 1.84 3.86
CA GLU A 262 10.01 2.03 4.39
C GLU A 262 9.03 2.27 3.24
N ILE A 263 7.86 1.65 3.27
CA ILE A 263 6.78 1.89 2.29
C ILE A 263 5.83 2.96 2.83
N ASN A 264 6.07 4.22 2.48
CA ASN A 264 5.30 5.38 2.95
C ASN A 264 3.83 5.42 2.45
N THR A 265 3.49 4.58 1.47
CA THR A 265 2.13 4.44 0.93
C THR A 265 1.37 3.23 1.48
N VAL A 266 1.97 2.47 2.41
CA VAL A 266 1.42 1.19 2.91
C VAL A 266 -0.06 1.28 3.31
N LYS A 267 -0.48 2.36 3.97
CA LYS A 267 -1.87 2.54 4.41
C LYS A 267 -2.85 2.57 3.23
N GLY A 268 -2.50 3.30 2.17
CA GLY A 268 -3.29 3.33 0.92
C GLY A 268 -3.28 1.98 0.22
N ASN A 269 -2.11 1.35 0.11
CA ASN A 269 -1.96 0.03 -0.53
C ASN A 269 -2.78 -1.04 0.20
N TYR A 270 -2.75 -1.05 1.53
CA TYR A 270 -3.57 -1.92 2.37
C TYR A 270 -5.06 -1.68 2.13
N ASN A 271 -5.51 -0.43 2.18
CA ASN A 271 -6.92 -0.07 1.98
C ASN A 271 -7.44 -0.50 0.60
N TRP A 272 -6.63 -0.30 -0.44
CA TRP A 272 -6.98 -0.71 -1.80
C TRP A 272 -6.96 -2.23 -1.99
N MET A 273 -6.00 -2.94 -1.38
CA MET A 273 -6.01 -4.41 -1.36
C MET A 273 -7.25 -4.95 -0.64
N LYS A 274 -7.62 -4.35 0.50
CA LYS A 274 -8.86 -4.67 1.21
C LYS A 274 -10.11 -4.41 0.36
N ALA A 275 -10.15 -3.30 -0.38
CA ALA A 275 -11.26 -2.98 -1.28
C ALA A 275 -11.41 -3.96 -2.47
N ARG A 276 -10.35 -4.74 -2.77
CA ARG A 276 -10.37 -5.80 -3.80
C ARG A 276 -10.82 -7.16 -3.26
N GLU A 277 -10.83 -7.36 -1.95
CA GLU A 277 -11.26 -8.62 -1.34
C GLU A 277 -12.75 -8.89 -1.68
N GLY A 278 -13.04 -10.13 -2.09
CA GLY A 278 -14.39 -10.53 -2.50
C GLY A 278 -14.75 -10.26 -3.97
N VAL A 279 -14.06 -9.34 -4.65
CA VAL A 279 -14.30 -8.99 -6.07
C VAL A 279 -13.27 -9.61 -7.01
N MET A 280 -12.05 -9.85 -6.52
CA MET A 280 -11.00 -10.50 -7.32
C MET A 280 -11.41 -11.91 -7.73
N SER A 281 -11.00 -12.29 -8.93
CA SER A 281 -11.10 -13.68 -9.41
C SER A 281 -9.76 -14.13 -9.98
N SER A 282 -9.35 -15.36 -9.72
CA SER A 282 -8.10 -15.91 -10.23
C SER A 282 -8.40 -17.23 -10.93
N PRO A 283 -8.03 -17.38 -12.22
CA PRO A 283 -8.14 -18.66 -12.93
C PRO A 283 -7.30 -19.77 -12.28
N VAL A 284 -6.23 -19.39 -11.58
CA VAL A 284 -5.23 -20.30 -11.02
C VAL A 284 -5.58 -20.72 -9.60
N LEU A 285 -5.97 -19.78 -8.73
CA LEU A 285 -6.38 -20.08 -7.35
C LEU A 285 -7.84 -20.55 -7.25
N GLY A 286 -8.69 -20.19 -8.23
CA GLY A 286 -10.08 -20.65 -8.28
C GLY A 286 -10.83 -20.44 -6.97
N ALA A 287 -11.42 -21.52 -6.44
CA ALA A 287 -12.18 -21.48 -5.19
C ALA A 287 -11.32 -21.23 -3.95
N ASP A 288 -10.01 -21.54 -4.01
CA ASP A 288 -9.11 -21.37 -2.86
C ASP A 288 -8.86 -19.89 -2.56
N LEU A 289 -9.05 -18.98 -3.52
CA LEU A 289 -8.86 -17.53 -3.31
C LEU A 289 -9.68 -16.99 -2.12
N LYS A 290 -10.92 -17.47 -1.96
CA LYS A 290 -11.80 -17.03 -0.86
C LYS A 290 -11.29 -17.45 0.52
N LYS A 291 -10.53 -18.55 0.59
CA LYS A 291 -9.93 -19.07 1.82
C LYS A 291 -8.76 -18.20 2.32
N LEU A 292 -8.23 -17.33 1.46
CA LEU A 292 -7.05 -16.51 1.76
C LEU A 292 -7.37 -15.19 2.47
N TYR A 293 -8.64 -14.76 2.46
CA TYR A 293 -9.04 -13.49 3.06
C TYR A 293 -9.06 -13.53 4.60
N PRO A 294 -8.63 -12.44 5.27
CA PRO A 294 -8.02 -11.24 4.69
C PRO A 294 -6.58 -11.53 4.22
N ILE A 295 -6.16 -10.91 3.11
CA ILE A 295 -4.81 -11.11 2.54
C ILE A 295 -3.74 -10.60 3.51
N SER A 296 -3.94 -9.40 4.04
CA SER A 296 -3.09 -8.76 5.06
C SER A 296 -3.94 -8.31 6.24
N PHE A 297 -3.35 -8.25 7.44
CA PHE A 297 -4.00 -7.71 8.63
C PHE A 297 -3.55 -6.26 8.87
N ALA A 298 -4.43 -5.43 9.44
CA ALA A 298 -4.19 -3.99 9.61
C ALA A 298 -2.98 -3.64 10.51
N SER A 299 -2.59 -4.54 11.41
CA SER A 299 -1.49 -4.33 12.37
C SER A 299 -0.16 -4.92 11.90
N GLN A 300 -0.07 -5.41 10.66
CA GLN A 300 1.18 -5.95 10.12
C GLN A 300 2.11 -4.82 9.68
N SER A 301 3.42 -5.07 9.73
CA SER A 301 4.40 -4.11 9.20
C SER A 301 4.21 -3.89 7.71
N ASP A 302 4.80 -2.81 7.22
CA ASP A 302 4.79 -2.44 5.81
C ASP A 302 5.31 -3.56 4.90
N THR A 303 6.43 -4.18 5.30
CA THR A 303 7.10 -5.25 4.58
C THR A 303 6.27 -6.53 4.59
N ALA A 304 5.64 -6.87 5.72
CA ALA A 304 4.74 -8.01 5.78
C ALA A 304 3.55 -7.83 4.83
N THR A 305 3.00 -6.61 4.76
CA THR A 305 1.88 -6.28 3.86
C THR A 305 2.32 -6.39 2.38
N PHE A 306 3.53 -5.94 2.07
CA PHE A 306 4.14 -6.09 0.74
C PHE A 306 4.37 -7.57 0.38
N ASP A 307 4.96 -8.35 1.27
CA ASP A 307 5.23 -9.78 1.09
C ASP A 307 3.94 -10.56 0.82
N ASN A 308 2.87 -10.30 1.58
CA ASN A 308 1.57 -10.94 1.37
C ASN A 308 0.98 -10.61 -0.02
N CYS A 309 1.13 -9.37 -0.49
CA CYS A 309 0.66 -8.97 -1.82
C CYS A 309 1.50 -9.63 -2.92
N LEU A 310 2.82 -9.65 -2.78
CA LEU A 310 3.72 -10.30 -3.73
C LEU A 310 3.46 -11.80 -3.82
N GLU A 311 3.26 -12.46 -2.68
CA GLU A 311 2.91 -13.87 -2.60
C GLU A 311 1.57 -14.15 -3.28
N LEU A 312 0.55 -13.31 -3.05
CA LEU A 312 -0.75 -13.45 -3.73
C LEU A 312 -0.61 -13.35 -5.26
N LEU A 313 0.12 -12.34 -5.76
CA LEU A 313 0.33 -12.16 -7.20
C LEU A 313 1.09 -13.35 -7.80
N THR A 314 2.14 -13.81 -7.12
CA THR A 314 2.95 -14.96 -7.57
C THR A 314 2.11 -16.24 -7.58
N MET A 315 1.33 -16.50 -6.52
CA MET A 315 0.46 -17.67 -6.41
C MET A 315 -0.71 -17.64 -7.40
N ALA A 316 -1.17 -16.44 -7.78
CA ALA A 316 -2.14 -16.24 -8.84
C ALA A 316 -1.56 -16.47 -10.25
N GLY A 317 -0.24 -16.65 -10.38
CA GLY A 317 0.45 -17.07 -11.60
C GLY A 317 1.25 -15.99 -12.32
N TYR A 318 1.43 -14.80 -11.73
CA TYR A 318 2.40 -13.84 -12.25
C TYR A 318 3.84 -14.35 -12.03
N PRO A 319 4.75 -14.21 -13.01
CA PRO A 319 6.18 -14.32 -12.74
C PRO A 319 6.57 -13.33 -11.63
N ILE A 320 7.40 -13.75 -10.68
CA ILE A 320 7.77 -12.91 -9.52
C ILE A 320 8.37 -11.57 -9.93
N SER A 321 9.19 -11.54 -10.99
CA SER A 321 9.74 -10.32 -11.57
C SER A 321 8.67 -9.37 -12.11
N GLN A 322 7.63 -9.90 -12.76
CA GLN A 322 6.48 -9.12 -13.22
C GLN A 322 5.68 -8.57 -12.04
N ALA A 323 5.42 -9.39 -11.01
CA ALA A 323 4.71 -8.95 -9.81
C ALA A 323 5.45 -7.81 -9.10
N VAL A 324 6.76 -7.90 -8.97
CA VAL A 324 7.59 -6.81 -8.42
C VAL A 324 7.55 -5.56 -9.31
N MET A 325 7.63 -5.69 -10.65
CA MET A 325 7.49 -4.54 -11.56
C MET A 325 6.11 -3.89 -11.52
N MET A 326 5.05 -4.64 -11.17
CA MET A 326 3.71 -4.09 -10.96
C MET A 326 3.61 -3.32 -9.64
N MET A 327 4.22 -3.84 -8.57
CA MET A 327 4.20 -3.23 -7.25
C MET A 327 5.12 -2.01 -7.15
N ILE A 328 6.31 -2.08 -7.75
CA ILE A 328 7.33 -1.02 -7.77
C ILE A 328 7.65 -0.68 -9.24
N PRO A 329 6.73 0.01 -9.95
CA PRO A 329 6.93 0.37 -11.35
C PRO A 329 7.98 1.47 -11.50
N GLU A 330 8.70 1.49 -12.62
CA GLU A 330 9.55 2.63 -13.01
C GLU A 330 8.73 3.92 -13.15
N PRO A 331 9.35 5.10 -12.97
CA PRO A 331 8.71 6.35 -13.37
C PRO A 331 8.55 6.40 -14.89
N TRP A 332 7.32 6.22 -15.38
CA TRP A 332 7.01 6.05 -16.81
C TRP A 332 6.22 7.23 -17.39
N GLU A 333 5.49 7.97 -16.55
CA GLU A 333 4.50 8.97 -16.95
C GLU A 333 5.15 10.17 -17.67
N GLN A 334 6.28 10.66 -17.14
CA GLN A 334 7.01 11.81 -17.69
C GLN A 334 8.33 11.40 -18.38
N HIS A 335 8.59 10.10 -18.53
CA HIS A 335 9.86 9.60 -19.07
C HIS A 335 9.85 9.59 -20.61
N THR A 336 10.25 10.70 -21.22
CA THR A 336 10.16 10.92 -22.67
C THR A 336 10.97 9.95 -23.53
N THR A 337 12.11 9.45 -23.02
CA THR A 337 13.01 8.53 -23.74
C THR A 337 12.73 7.04 -23.47
N MET A 338 11.66 6.70 -22.75
CA MET A 338 11.31 5.31 -22.47
C MET A 338 10.75 4.65 -23.73
N ASP A 339 11.12 3.40 -23.99
CA ASP A 339 10.51 2.60 -25.05
C ASP A 339 8.98 2.56 -24.92
N GLU A 340 8.27 2.75 -26.05
CA GLU A 340 6.82 2.88 -26.05
C GLU A 340 6.11 1.60 -25.58
N ARG A 341 6.68 0.42 -25.86
CA ARG A 341 6.07 -0.85 -25.42
C ARG A 341 6.22 -1.01 -23.92
N ARG A 342 7.39 -0.63 -23.38
CA ARG A 342 7.61 -0.58 -21.92
C ARG A 342 6.69 0.43 -21.24
N ARG A 343 6.52 1.63 -21.81
CA ARG A 343 5.55 2.62 -21.29
C ARG A 343 4.13 2.04 -21.27
N ALA A 344 3.70 1.41 -22.37
CA ALA A 344 2.39 0.79 -22.45
C ALA A 344 2.19 -0.35 -21.45
N PHE A 345 3.23 -1.13 -21.15
CA PHE A 345 3.20 -2.15 -20.09
C PHE A 345 2.92 -1.53 -18.72
N TYR A 346 3.62 -0.46 -18.35
CA TYR A 346 3.40 0.20 -17.06
C TYR A 346 2.05 0.89 -16.98
N GLU A 347 1.65 1.62 -18.03
CA GLU A 347 0.32 2.25 -18.14
C GLU A 347 -0.81 1.21 -18.00
N TYR A 348 -0.61 0.02 -18.60
CA TYR A 348 -1.57 -1.07 -18.47
C TYR A 348 -1.75 -1.54 -17.02
N HIS A 349 -0.66 -1.76 -16.29
CA HIS A 349 -0.71 -2.26 -14.92
C HIS A 349 -1.05 -1.17 -13.91
N ALA A 350 -0.78 0.09 -14.23
CA ALA A 350 -1.12 1.23 -13.38
C ALA A 350 -2.61 1.20 -13.02
N ALA A 351 -3.53 0.94 -13.96
CA ALA A 351 -4.95 0.89 -13.63
C ALA A 351 -5.34 -0.24 -12.64
N MET A 352 -4.52 -1.29 -12.53
CA MET A 352 -4.79 -2.47 -11.70
C MET A 352 -4.25 -2.31 -10.28
N LEU A 353 -3.02 -1.81 -10.16
CA LEU A 353 -2.29 -1.71 -8.90
C LEU A 353 -1.62 -0.33 -8.77
N GLU A 354 -1.86 0.30 -7.63
CA GLU A 354 -1.15 1.49 -7.18
C GLU A 354 0.31 1.17 -6.82
N PRO A 355 1.27 2.06 -7.13
CA PRO A 355 2.66 1.88 -6.71
C PRO A 355 2.80 1.81 -5.19
N TRP A 356 3.60 0.86 -4.73
CA TRP A 356 4.07 0.74 -3.35
C TRP A 356 5.33 1.61 -3.19
N ASP A 357 5.10 2.92 -3.11
CA ASP A 357 6.13 3.95 -2.96
C ASP A 357 6.74 3.97 -1.56
N GLY A 358 7.96 4.53 -1.50
CA GLY A 358 8.77 4.74 -0.32
C GLY A 358 10.23 4.35 -0.60
N PRO A 359 11.20 4.74 0.23
CA PRO A 359 12.57 4.26 0.09
C PRO A 359 12.59 2.74 0.16
N ALA A 360 13.12 2.06 -0.85
CA ALA A 360 13.13 0.61 -0.84
C ALA A 360 14.32 0.05 -1.61
N SER A 361 15.05 -0.86 -0.97
CA SER A 361 15.88 -1.87 -1.61
C SER A 361 15.24 -3.22 -1.29
N ILE A 362 14.51 -3.76 -2.26
CA ILE A 362 13.79 -5.03 -2.14
C ILE A 362 14.65 -6.10 -2.78
N VAL A 363 15.04 -7.09 -1.98
CA VAL A 363 15.55 -8.36 -2.48
C VAL A 363 14.42 -9.38 -2.41
N PHE A 364 14.17 -10.09 -3.50
CA PHE A 364 13.07 -11.03 -3.61
C PHE A 364 13.53 -12.38 -4.19
N THR A 365 12.91 -13.47 -3.77
CA THR A 365 13.17 -14.81 -4.30
C THR A 365 11.98 -15.74 -4.12
N ASP A 366 11.77 -16.64 -5.08
CA ASP A 366 10.87 -17.79 -4.97
C ASP A 366 11.63 -19.12 -4.80
N GLY A 367 12.95 -19.05 -4.60
CA GLY A 367 13.85 -20.19 -4.53
C GLY A 367 14.41 -20.68 -5.88
N ARG A 368 13.82 -20.26 -7.02
CA ARG A 368 14.30 -20.56 -8.39
C ARG A 368 15.05 -19.36 -8.96
N GLN A 369 14.54 -18.16 -8.68
CA GLN A 369 15.13 -16.91 -9.07
C GLN A 369 15.41 -16.07 -7.82
N ILE A 370 16.45 -15.24 -7.88
CA ILE A 370 16.71 -14.21 -6.88
C ILE A 370 16.97 -12.90 -7.59
N GLY A 371 16.30 -11.84 -7.14
CA GLY A 371 16.42 -10.52 -7.73
C GLY A 371 16.44 -9.43 -6.70
N ALA A 372 16.82 -8.24 -7.16
CA ALA A 372 16.76 -7.03 -6.38
C ALA A 372 16.25 -5.86 -7.24
N THR A 373 15.44 -4.99 -6.65
CA THR A 373 15.03 -3.73 -7.26
C THR A 373 15.11 -2.60 -6.24
N LEU A 374 15.29 -1.38 -6.75
CA LEU A 374 15.16 -0.18 -5.95
C LEU A 374 13.80 0.47 -6.18
N ASP A 375 13.38 1.29 -5.24
CA ASP A 375 12.26 2.21 -5.44
C ASP A 375 12.48 3.16 -6.64
N ARG A 376 11.40 3.83 -7.05
CA ARG A 376 11.38 4.78 -8.18
C ARG A 376 12.49 5.84 -8.11
N ASN A 377 12.88 6.24 -6.91
CA ASN A 377 13.83 7.32 -6.65
C ASN A 377 15.23 6.77 -6.29
N GLY A 378 15.35 5.48 -6.01
CA GLY A 378 16.59 4.81 -5.58
C GLY A 378 17.15 5.37 -4.29
N LEU A 379 16.30 5.49 -3.26
CA LEU A 379 16.61 6.14 -1.99
C LEU A 379 17.42 5.24 -1.04
N ARG A 380 17.61 3.96 -1.37
CA ARG A 380 18.40 3.00 -0.59
C ARG A 380 19.57 2.43 -1.37
N PRO A 381 20.73 2.20 -0.72
CA PRO A 381 21.90 1.66 -1.39
C PRO A 381 21.75 0.16 -1.67
N SER A 382 22.24 -0.25 -2.83
CA SER A 382 22.36 -1.66 -3.23
C SER A 382 23.57 -1.81 -4.14
N ARG A 383 24.55 -2.61 -3.70
CA ARG A 383 25.81 -2.87 -4.42
C ARG A 383 25.98 -4.37 -4.62
N TYR A 384 26.57 -4.74 -5.74
CA TYR A 384 26.86 -6.13 -6.03
C TYR A 384 28.25 -6.32 -6.65
N CYS A 385 28.83 -7.48 -6.39
CA CYS A 385 30.01 -7.97 -7.09
C CYS A 385 29.77 -9.37 -7.66
N VAL A 386 30.36 -9.61 -8.83
CA VAL A 386 30.32 -10.89 -9.55
C VAL A 386 31.75 -11.41 -9.63
N THR A 387 31.94 -12.69 -9.33
CA THR A 387 33.24 -13.37 -9.38
C THR A 387 33.39 -14.26 -10.61
N ASP A 388 34.61 -14.73 -10.87
CA ASP A 388 34.96 -15.64 -11.97
C ASP A 388 34.51 -17.09 -11.75
N ASP A 389 34.18 -17.44 -10.50
CA ASP A 389 33.56 -18.69 -10.07
C ASP A 389 32.03 -18.58 -9.93
N ASP A 390 31.40 -17.71 -10.71
CA ASP A 390 29.93 -17.60 -10.84
C ASP A 390 29.17 -17.23 -9.55
N LEU A 391 29.85 -16.70 -8.53
CA LEU A 391 29.19 -16.15 -7.33
C LEU A 391 28.77 -14.70 -7.55
N VAL A 392 27.57 -14.38 -7.09
CA VAL A 392 27.09 -13.01 -6.93
C VAL A 392 26.89 -12.73 -5.46
N ILE A 393 27.47 -11.63 -5.01
CA ILE A 393 27.28 -11.09 -3.67
C ILE A 393 26.67 -9.71 -3.82
N MET A 394 25.48 -9.52 -3.26
CA MET A 394 24.80 -8.22 -3.22
C MET A 394 24.51 -7.86 -1.76
N ALA A 395 24.70 -6.60 -1.40
CA ALA A 395 24.26 -6.10 -0.11
C ALA A 395 24.00 -4.58 -0.15
N SER A 396 23.44 -4.07 0.94
CA SER A 396 23.31 -2.62 1.17
C SER A 396 24.66 -1.90 1.21
N GLU A 397 25.75 -2.62 1.48
CA GLU A 397 27.12 -2.09 1.48
C GLU A 397 28.08 -2.95 0.67
N SER A 398 29.16 -2.34 0.21
CA SER A 398 30.32 -3.06 -0.35
C SER A 398 31.27 -3.46 0.77
N GLY A 399 31.89 -4.64 0.68
CA GLY A 399 32.86 -5.10 1.69
C GLY A 399 32.27 -6.07 2.72
N VAL A 400 31.04 -6.54 2.50
CA VAL A 400 30.36 -7.53 3.37
C VAL A 400 30.99 -8.92 3.32
N LEU A 401 31.85 -9.22 2.34
CA LEU A 401 32.63 -10.44 2.25
C LEU A 401 34.03 -10.14 1.72
N PRO A 402 35.07 -10.84 2.22
CA PRO A 402 36.42 -10.75 1.67
C PRO A 402 36.51 -11.54 0.37
N VAL A 403 36.46 -10.85 -0.78
CA VAL A 403 36.64 -11.44 -2.10
C VAL A 403 38.01 -11.03 -2.66
N PRO A 404 38.88 -11.98 -3.06
CA PRO A 404 40.14 -11.64 -3.71
C PRO A 404 39.93 -10.80 -4.97
N GLU A 405 40.60 -9.65 -5.09
CA GLU A 405 40.40 -8.71 -6.21
C GLU A 405 40.62 -9.36 -7.59
N ASN A 406 41.51 -10.34 -7.69
CA ASN A 406 41.78 -11.05 -8.95
C ASN A 406 40.63 -11.97 -9.40
N LYS A 407 39.71 -12.33 -8.50
CA LYS A 407 38.50 -13.12 -8.83
C LYS A 407 37.33 -12.25 -9.28
N ILE A 408 37.42 -10.93 -9.11
CA ILE A 408 36.27 -10.04 -9.31
C ILE A 408 36.13 -9.68 -10.78
N VAL A 409 35.06 -10.17 -11.41
CA VAL A 409 34.70 -9.87 -12.80
C VAL A 409 34.01 -8.51 -12.89
N ARG A 410 33.15 -8.18 -11.92
CA ARG A 410 32.39 -6.92 -11.93
C ARG A 410 32.08 -6.44 -10.52
N LYS A 411 32.21 -5.13 -10.29
CA LYS A 411 31.64 -4.41 -9.12
C LYS A 411 30.72 -3.32 -9.64
N TRP A 412 29.49 -3.26 -9.15
CA TRP A 412 28.53 -2.26 -9.60
C TRP A 412 27.48 -1.93 -8.52
N ARG A 413 26.56 -1.02 -8.85
CA ARG A 413 25.42 -0.64 -8.01
C ARG A 413 24.10 -0.81 -8.75
N LEU A 414 23.03 -1.09 -8.02
CA LEU A 414 21.69 -1.03 -8.57
C LEU A 414 21.30 0.44 -8.82
N GLN A 415 20.55 0.69 -9.89
CA GLN A 415 20.13 2.03 -10.29
C GLN A 415 18.61 2.15 -10.11
N PRO A 416 18.08 3.36 -9.83
CA PRO A 416 16.64 3.58 -9.77
C PRO A 416 15.95 3.04 -11.02
N GLY A 417 14.84 2.35 -10.83
CA GLY A 417 14.06 1.76 -11.91
C GLY A 417 14.67 0.52 -12.58
N LYS A 418 15.91 0.12 -12.28
CA LYS A 418 16.49 -1.13 -12.82
C LYS A 418 16.25 -2.31 -11.89
N MET A 419 16.05 -3.47 -12.49
CA MET A 419 15.93 -4.75 -11.81
C MET A 419 17.20 -5.57 -12.06
N PHE A 420 17.71 -6.15 -10.98
CA PHE A 420 18.76 -7.16 -11.01
C PHE A 420 18.08 -8.53 -10.83
N LEU A 421 18.36 -9.50 -11.71
CA LEU A 421 17.73 -10.82 -11.64
C LEU A 421 18.72 -11.93 -12.00
N ILE A 422 18.79 -12.97 -11.17
CA ILE A 422 19.50 -14.22 -11.43
C ILE A 422 18.46 -15.33 -11.51
N ASP A 423 18.50 -16.08 -12.61
CA ASP A 423 17.72 -17.29 -12.77
C ASP A 423 18.65 -18.49 -12.58
N LEU A 424 18.48 -19.18 -11.45
CA LEU A 424 19.34 -20.29 -11.03
C LEU A 424 19.10 -21.55 -11.86
N GLU A 425 17.93 -21.66 -12.51
CA GLU A 425 17.59 -22.80 -13.37
C GLU A 425 18.12 -22.61 -14.79
N GLN A 426 18.04 -21.39 -15.32
CA GLN A 426 18.70 -21.04 -16.58
C GLN A 426 20.22 -20.89 -16.43
N GLY A 427 20.71 -20.78 -15.19
CA GLY A 427 22.12 -20.68 -14.88
C GLY A 427 22.76 -19.38 -15.34
N ARG A 428 22.02 -18.26 -15.33
CA ARG A 428 22.49 -16.97 -15.84
C ARG A 428 21.87 -15.77 -15.14
N MET A 429 22.58 -14.65 -15.19
CA MET A 429 22.04 -13.33 -14.87
C MET A 429 21.23 -12.81 -16.05
N ILE A 430 20.01 -12.34 -15.80
CA ILE A 430 19.13 -11.76 -16.82
C ILE A 430 19.32 -10.24 -16.80
N ASP A 431 19.62 -9.65 -17.97
CA ASP A 431 19.77 -8.21 -18.09
C ASP A 431 18.42 -7.48 -17.92
N ASP A 432 18.44 -6.27 -17.35
CA ASP A 432 17.25 -5.44 -17.13
C ASP A 432 16.48 -5.18 -18.43
N GLU A 433 17.19 -4.89 -19.51
CA GLU A 433 16.58 -4.59 -20.80
C GLU A 433 15.93 -5.82 -21.41
N GLU A 434 16.62 -6.98 -21.34
CA GLU A 434 16.09 -8.27 -21.78
C GLU A 434 14.82 -8.64 -21.00
N LEU A 435 14.88 -8.59 -19.66
CA LEU A 435 13.77 -8.93 -18.78
C LEU A 435 12.52 -8.09 -19.10
N LYS A 436 12.69 -6.77 -19.15
CA LYS A 436 11.58 -5.84 -19.37
C LYS A 436 11.06 -5.89 -20.79
N ALA A 437 11.93 -6.09 -21.79
CA ALA A 437 11.50 -6.30 -23.16
C ALA A 437 10.66 -7.56 -23.29
N ASN A 438 11.07 -8.68 -22.67
CA ASN A 438 10.30 -9.92 -22.69
C ASN A 438 8.91 -9.73 -22.07
N LEU A 439 8.84 -9.07 -20.91
CA LEU A 439 7.56 -8.79 -20.23
C LEU A 439 6.68 -7.80 -21.00
N ALA A 440 7.26 -6.71 -21.53
CA ALA A 440 6.53 -5.71 -22.32
C ALA A 440 6.05 -6.25 -23.68
N ASN A 441 6.69 -7.31 -24.21
CA ASN A 441 6.28 -7.97 -25.45
C ASN A 441 5.40 -9.22 -25.21
N SER A 442 5.17 -9.62 -23.96
CA SER A 442 4.35 -10.80 -23.64
C SER A 442 2.90 -10.69 -24.13
N LYS A 443 2.39 -9.46 -24.23
CA LYS A 443 1.04 -9.13 -24.68
C LYS A 443 1.06 -7.85 -25.50
N PRO A 444 0.06 -7.60 -26.36
CA PRO A 444 0.00 -6.39 -27.19
C PRO A 444 -0.47 -5.16 -26.39
N TYR A 445 0.25 -4.79 -25.31
CA TYR A 445 -0.16 -3.73 -24.39
C TYR A 445 -0.40 -2.39 -25.09
N LYS A 446 0.43 -2.02 -26.07
CA LYS A 446 0.27 -0.78 -26.84
C LYS A 446 -1.09 -0.74 -27.54
N GLN A 447 -1.45 -1.80 -28.26
CA GLN A 447 -2.73 -1.90 -28.95
C GLN A 447 -3.91 -1.90 -27.95
N TRP A 448 -3.75 -2.57 -26.81
CA TRP A 448 -4.76 -2.55 -25.75
C TRP A 448 -4.97 -1.15 -25.19
N ILE A 449 -3.91 -0.41 -24.88
CA ILE A 449 -4.03 0.96 -24.39
C ILE A 449 -4.70 1.86 -25.43
N GLU A 450 -4.28 1.81 -26.70
CA GLU A 450 -4.86 2.60 -27.78
C GLU A 450 -6.37 2.35 -27.97
N ASN A 451 -6.81 1.10 -27.81
CA ASN A 451 -8.22 0.72 -28.00
C ASN A 451 -9.12 0.94 -26.76
N LEU A 452 -8.53 0.95 -25.56
CA LEU A 452 -9.29 0.90 -24.30
C LEU A 452 -9.24 2.20 -23.51
N ARG A 453 -8.23 3.03 -23.75
CA ARG A 453 -8.04 4.30 -23.04
C ARG A 453 -8.96 5.36 -23.62
N ILE A 454 -9.75 5.94 -22.75
CA ILE A 454 -10.57 7.11 -23.02
C ILE A 454 -9.97 8.23 -22.19
N LYS A 455 -9.29 9.18 -22.84
CA LYS A 455 -8.82 10.38 -22.17
C LYS A 455 -9.95 11.39 -22.15
N LEU A 456 -10.36 11.82 -20.97
CA LEU A 456 -11.47 12.77 -20.82
C LEU A 456 -11.19 14.09 -21.56
N ASP A 457 -9.92 14.52 -21.54
CA ASP A 457 -9.47 15.76 -22.17
C ASP A 457 -9.66 15.73 -23.71
N ASP A 458 -9.49 14.55 -24.32
CA ASP A 458 -9.57 14.35 -25.78
C ASP A 458 -11.01 14.21 -26.29
N LEU A 459 -12.00 14.05 -25.41
CA LEU A 459 -13.40 13.93 -25.83
C LEU A 459 -13.94 15.27 -26.32
N GLU A 460 -14.64 15.25 -27.46
CA GLU A 460 -15.30 16.43 -28.01
C GLU A 460 -16.54 16.82 -27.19
N ILE A 461 -16.76 18.12 -27.03
CA ILE A 461 -18.00 18.68 -26.48
C ILE A 461 -18.67 19.56 -27.54
N ALA A 462 -19.97 19.35 -27.78
CA ALA A 462 -20.69 20.07 -28.83
C ALA A 462 -20.83 21.58 -28.54
N THR A 463 -20.77 21.98 -27.26
CA THR A 463 -20.81 23.37 -26.82
C THR A 463 -19.96 23.47 -25.55
N PRO A 464 -18.99 24.40 -25.49
CA PRO A 464 -18.23 24.63 -24.27
C PRO A 464 -19.17 24.86 -23.09
N ALA A 465 -18.98 24.10 -22.03
CA ALA A 465 -19.71 24.24 -20.79
C ALA A 465 -19.19 25.47 -20.05
N GLY A 466 -20.03 26.49 -19.95
CA GLY A 466 -19.78 27.63 -19.06
C GLY A 466 -20.23 27.33 -17.63
N ALA A 467 -20.08 28.34 -16.76
CA ALA A 467 -20.79 28.38 -15.50
C ALA A 467 -22.29 28.16 -15.76
N GLN A 468 -22.89 27.16 -15.11
CA GLN A 468 -24.34 26.94 -15.24
C GLN A 468 -25.07 27.98 -14.40
N ALA A 469 -26.20 28.47 -14.91
CA ALA A 469 -27.08 29.32 -14.14
C ALA A 469 -27.54 28.57 -12.87
N ASN A 470 -27.47 29.24 -11.72
CA ASN A 470 -28.03 28.78 -10.47
C ASN A 470 -29.06 29.83 -10.02
N ASP A 471 -30.21 29.37 -9.54
CA ASP A 471 -31.28 30.25 -9.06
C ASP A 471 -30.87 31.01 -7.78
N VAL A 472 -29.83 30.52 -7.08
CA VAL A 472 -29.24 31.17 -5.91
C VAL A 472 -28.07 32.09 -6.31
N PRO A 473 -28.06 33.36 -5.88
CA PRO A 473 -26.96 34.29 -6.11
C PRO A 473 -25.58 33.71 -5.74
N LEU A 474 -24.53 34.14 -6.46
CA LEU A 474 -23.17 33.68 -6.23
C LEU A 474 -22.69 34.00 -4.80
N LEU A 475 -23.02 35.20 -4.30
CA LEU A 475 -22.62 35.66 -2.97
C LEU A 475 -23.23 34.79 -1.85
N ASP A 476 -24.54 34.50 -1.93
CA ASP A 476 -25.21 33.65 -0.95
C ASP A 476 -24.62 32.24 -0.93
N ARG A 477 -24.29 31.68 -2.11
CA ARG A 477 -23.61 30.39 -2.20
C ARG A 477 -22.21 30.44 -1.60
N GLN A 478 -21.43 31.48 -1.89
CA GLN A 478 -20.11 31.70 -1.29
C GLN A 478 -20.21 31.74 0.25
N GLN A 479 -21.17 32.50 0.79
CA GLN A 479 -21.40 32.57 2.23
C GLN A 479 -21.83 31.22 2.82
N ALA A 480 -22.74 30.51 2.17
CA ALA A 480 -23.24 29.21 2.65
C ALA A 480 -22.14 28.15 2.74
N PHE A 481 -21.12 28.24 1.86
CA PHE A 481 -19.93 27.38 1.88
C PHE A 481 -18.73 28.00 2.61
N GLY A 482 -18.94 29.13 3.29
CA GLY A 482 -17.97 29.76 4.19
C GLY A 482 -16.78 30.40 3.48
N TYR A 483 -16.97 30.93 2.28
CA TYR A 483 -15.96 31.73 1.59
C TYR A 483 -15.77 33.05 2.32
N THR A 484 -14.52 33.48 2.44
CA THR A 484 -14.17 34.79 2.98
C THR A 484 -13.51 35.66 1.92
N GLN A 485 -13.50 36.98 2.15
CA GLN A 485 -12.72 37.89 1.30
C GLN A 485 -11.22 37.56 1.34
N GLU A 486 -10.72 37.01 2.45
CA GLU A 486 -9.33 36.59 2.59
C GLU A 486 -9.03 35.37 1.70
N ASP A 487 -9.94 34.39 1.64
CA ASP A 487 -9.83 33.23 0.76
C ASP A 487 -9.70 33.69 -0.70
N ILE A 488 -10.55 34.63 -1.12
CA ILE A 488 -10.56 35.13 -2.50
C ILE A 488 -9.29 35.95 -2.79
N LYS A 489 -8.94 36.89 -1.91
CA LYS A 489 -7.85 37.85 -2.14
C LYS A 489 -6.46 37.24 -1.98
N PHE A 490 -6.24 36.45 -0.94
CA PHE A 490 -4.90 35.96 -0.58
C PHE A 490 -4.63 34.53 -1.05
N LEU A 491 -5.66 33.72 -1.32
CA LEU A 491 -5.48 32.34 -1.77
C LEU A 491 -5.83 32.18 -3.25
N MET A 492 -7.07 32.50 -3.64
CA MET A 492 -7.55 32.25 -5.01
C MET A 492 -6.97 33.20 -6.04
N SER A 493 -6.87 34.50 -5.73
CA SER A 493 -6.35 35.51 -6.67
C SER A 493 -4.90 35.23 -7.10
N PRO A 494 -3.94 34.90 -6.20
CA PRO A 494 -2.60 34.49 -6.61
C PRO A 494 -2.57 33.24 -7.48
N MET A 495 -3.40 32.23 -7.15
CA MET A 495 -3.52 31.00 -7.94
C MET A 495 -4.00 31.28 -9.36
N ALA A 496 -4.98 32.16 -9.52
CA ALA A 496 -5.48 32.57 -10.84
C ALA A 496 -4.47 33.41 -11.64
N GLN A 497 -3.68 34.25 -10.98
CA GLN A 497 -2.71 35.13 -11.64
C GLN A 497 -1.42 34.39 -12.06
N ALA A 498 -0.76 33.74 -11.11
CA ALA A 498 0.57 33.17 -11.30
C ALA A 498 0.54 31.67 -11.63
N GLY A 499 -0.58 30.99 -11.40
CA GLY A 499 -0.63 29.52 -11.45
C GLY A 499 0.21 28.87 -10.35
N GLU A 500 0.33 29.55 -9.22
CA GLU A 500 1.05 29.14 -8.01
C GLU A 500 0.23 29.52 -6.77
N GLU A 501 0.37 28.76 -5.69
CA GLU A 501 -0.32 29.07 -4.43
C GLU A 501 0.14 30.39 -3.81
N GLY A 502 -0.72 31.04 -3.02
CA GLY A 502 -0.34 32.22 -2.25
C GLY A 502 0.74 31.89 -1.21
N ILE A 503 1.77 32.74 -1.13
CA ILE A 503 2.85 32.62 -0.13
C ILE A 503 2.59 33.63 1.00
N GLY A 504 2.75 33.18 2.24
CA GLY A 504 2.71 34.01 3.45
C GLY A 504 3.96 33.80 4.33
N SER A 505 3.99 34.46 5.49
CA SER A 505 5.04 34.32 6.51
C SER A 505 4.44 34.35 7.91
N MET A 506 5.27 34.17 8.95
CA MET A 506 4.88 33.98 10.36
C MET A 506 4.21 32.62 10.65
N GLY A 507 4.04 32.32 11.95
CA GLY A 507 3.32 31.12 12.40
C GLY A 507 1.80 31.31 12.33
N ASN A 508 1.05 30.21 12.32
CA ASN A 508 -0.39 30.25 12.45
C ASN A 508 -0.78 30.44 13.92
N ASP A 509 -1.24 31.64 14.29
CA ASP A 509 -1.70 32.01 15.63
C ASP A 509 -3.21 31.86 15.81
N SER A 510 -3.92 31.38 14.78
CA SER A 510 -5.35 31.08 14.89
C SER A 510 -5.60 29.87 15.79
N PRO A 511 -6.70 29.87 16.58
CA PRO A 511 -7.10 28.69 17.34
C PRO A 511 -7.25 27.45 16.46
N LEU A 512 -7.04 26.26 17.05
CA LEU A 512 -7.44 25.00 16.43
C LEU A 512 -8.94 25.05 16.07
N ALA A 513 -9.34 24.36 15.00
CA ALA A 513 -10.71 24.46 14.46
C ALA A 513 -11.78 24.22 15.53
N VAL A 514 -11.61 23.17 16.34
CA VAL A 514 -12.49 22.80 17.46
C VAL A 514 -12.57 23.86 18.58
N LEU A 515 -11.58 24.74 18.69
CA LEU A 515 -11.53 25.83 19.69
C LEU A 515 -11.92 27.18 19.09
N SER A 516 -12.24 27.24 17.79
CA SER A 516 -12.55 28.49 17.12
C SER A 516 -13.95 28.98 17.49
N SER A 517 -14.10 30.29 17.67
CA SER A 517 -15.41 30.95 17.79
C SER A 517 -16.08 31.20 16.44
N ARG A 518 -15.40 30.86 15.34
CA ARG A 518 -15.88 30.99 13.96
C ARG A 518 -16.07 29.61 13.36
N ASN A 519 -17.11 29.43 12.56
CA ASN A 519 -17.30 28.19 11.82
C ASN A 519 -16.11 27.97 10.87
N LYS A 520 -15.47 26.79 10.96
CA LYS A 520 -14.36 26.42 10.08
C LYS A 520 -14.79 25.24 9.20
N PRO A 521 -14.38 25.21 7.91
CA PRO A 521 -14.64 24.05 7.07
C PRO A 521 -14.10 22.76 7.69
N LEU A 522 -14.79 21.64 7.46
CA LEU A 522 -14.41 20.33 8.00
C LEU A 522 -12.96 19.93 7.65
N TYR A 523 -12.44 20.40 6.52
CA TYR A 523 -11.05 20.20 6.12
C TYR A 523 -10.05 20.62 7.21
N ASN A 524 -10.33 21.69 7.97
CA ASN A 524 -9.40 22.26 8.93
C ASN A 524 -9.12 21.36 10.15
N TYR A 525 -9.99 20.37 10.38
CA TYR A 525 -9.81 19.35 11.42
C TYR A 525 -8.76 18.30 11.03
N PHE A 526 -8.38 18.22 9.75
CA PHE A 526 -7.39 17.26 9.25
C PHE A 526 -6.04 17.95 9.06
N LYS A 527 -5.00 17.44 9.71
CA LYS A 527 -3.62 17.90 9.54
C LYS A 527 -2.87 16.94 8.64
N GLN A 528 -2.15 17.50 7.66
CA GLN A 528 -1.32 16.73 6.74
C GLN A 528 -0.21 16.05 7.53
N LEU A 529 -0.09 14.73 7.39
CA LEU A 529 1.11 14.04 7.85
C LEU A 529 2.29 14.40 6.95
N PHE A 530 3.49 14.32 7.49
CA PHE A 530 4.73 14.52 6.75
C PHE A 530 5.82 13.61 7.31
N ALA A 531 6.74 13.23 6.44
CA ALA A 531 7.82 12.31 6.76
C ALA A 531 8.90 13.01 7.57
N GLN A 532 9.42 12.32 8.59
CA GLN A 532 10.55 12.77 9.39
C GLN A 532 11.39 11.56 9.79
N VAL A 533 12.70 11.62 9.50
CA VAL A 533 13.70 10.58 9.84
C VAL A 533 13.51 9.24 9.13
N THR A 534 12.35 8.59 9.26
CA THR A 534 12.07 7.24 8.78
C THR A 534 12.15 7.13 7.25
N ASN A 535 11.55 8.09 6.56
CA ASN A 535 11.68 8.29 5.12
C ASN A 535 11.90 9.77 4.76
N PRO A 536 12.53 10.09 3.61
CA PRO A 536 12.72 11.45 3.16
C PRO A 536 11.50 11.97 2.37
N PRO A 537 11.19 13.27 2.44
CA PRO A 537 10.30 13.91 1.47
C PRO A 537 10.98 14.01 0.08
N ILE A 538 10.16 14.22 -0.95
CA ILE A 538 10.61 14.41 -2.34
C ILE A 538 10.56 15.91 -2.69
N ASP A 539 11.46 16.36 -3.58
CA ASP A 539 11.38 17.71 -4.17
C ASP A 539 10.42 17.69 -5.39
N PRO A 540 9.19 18.22 -5.26
CA PRO A 540 8.18 18.13 -6.32
C PRO A 540 8.50 19.00 -7.55
N ILE A 541 9.54 19.84 -7.48
CA ILE A 541 9.98 20.74 -8.55
C ILE A 541 11.19 20.14 -9.27
N ARG A 542 12.25 19.82 -8.53
CA ARG A 542 13.51 19.31 -9.09
C ARG A 542 13.42 17.85 -9.52
N GLU A 543 12.57 17.07 -8.86
CA GLU A 543 12.37 15.65 -9.12
C GLU A 543 10.98 15.40 -9.75
N ALA A 544 10.42 16.40 -10.44
CA ALA A 544 9.09 16.33 -11.02
C ALA A 544 8.86 15.14 -11.96
N ILE A 545 9.93 14.59 -12.57
CA ILE A 545 9.87 13.42 -13.47
C ILE A 545 9.33 12.16 -12.79
N VAL A 546 9.50 12.03 -11.47
CA VAL A 546 8.99 10.87 -10.71
C VAL A 546 7.55 11.09 -10.24
N MET A 547 7.08 12.34 -10.23
CA MET A 547 5.76 12.73 -9.75
C MET A 547 4.67 12.53 -10.82
N SER A 548 3.46 12.15 -10.41
CA SER A 548 2.32 12.04 -11.32
C SER A 548 0.99 12.39 -10.66
N LEU A 549 0.18 13.21 -11.35
CA LEU A 549 -1.20 13.53 -11.00
C LEU A 549 -2.23 12.78 -11.83
N VAL A 550 -1.79 11.89 -12.73
CA VAL A 550 -2.70 11.09 -13.56
C VAL A 550 -3.62 10.27 -12.67
N SER A 551 -4.91 10.32 -12.95
CA SER A 551 -5.94 9.58 -12.23
C SER A 551 -6.80 8.79 -13.21
N PHE A 552 -7.36 7.69 -12.72
CA PHE A 552 -8.30 6.84 -13.46
C PHE A 552 -9.64 6.89 -12.75
N ILE A 553 -10.69 7.27 -13.48
CA ILE A 553 -12.04 7.37 -12.95
C ILE A 553 -12.81 6.10 -13.34
N GLY A 554 -13.40 5.42 -12.36
CA GLY A 554 -14.30 4.30 -12.63
C GLY A 554 -13.76 2.93 -12.20
N PRO A 555 -14.32 1.83 -12.75
CA PRO A 555 -14.01 0.49 -12.31
C PRO A 555 -12.54 0.12 -12.54
N LYS A 556 -11.92 -0.45 -11.51
CA LYS A 556 -10.58 -1.03 -11.55
C LYS A 556 -10.66 -2.44 -12.18
N PRO A 557 -9.75 -2.79 -13.10
CA PRO A 557 -9.70 -4.14 -13.66
C PRO A 557 -9.38 -5.18 -12.58
N ASN A 558 -9.74 -6.44 -12.84
CA ASN A 558 -9.38 -7.54 -11.95
C ASN A 558 -7.85 -7.74 -11.90
N LEU A 559 -7.30 -7.70 -10.69
CA LEU A 559 -5.86 -7.79 -10.45
C LEU A 559 -5.29 -9.19 -10.72
N LEU A 560 -6.09 -10.26 -10.60
CA LEU A 560 -5.61 -11.65 -10.62
C LEU A 560 -6.00 -12.43 -11.89
N ASP A 561 -6.60 -11.77 -12.89
CA ASP A 561 -6.88 -12.39 -14.19
C ASP A 561 -5.70 -12.26 -15.14
N ILE A 562 -4.73 -13.16 -14.97
CA ILE A 562 -3.55 -13.25 -15.85
C ILE A 562 -3.89 -13.65 -17.29
N ASN A 563 -5.06 -14.24 -17.53
CA ASN A 563 -5.48 -14.77 -18.83
C ASN A 563 -6.42 -13.81 -19.59
N GLN A 564 -6.62 -12.59 -19.08
CA GLN A 564 -7.47 -11.60 -19.70
C GLN A 564 -7.02 -11.31 -21.14
N VAL A 565 -7.91 -11.61 -22.11
CA VAL A 565 -7.71 -11.32 -23.54
C VAL A 565 -8.37 -10.02 -23.99
N ASN A 566 -9.37 -9.55 -23.23
CA ASN A 566 -10.11 -8.33 -23.53
C ASN A 566 -10.21 -7.46 -22.26
N PRO A 567 -9.22 -6.59 -22.01
CA PRO A 567 -9.22 -5.75 -20.82
C PRO A 567 -10.37 -4.72 -20.85
N PRO A 568 -10.91 -4.30 -19.69
CA PRO A 568 -11.98 -3.31 -19.66
C PRO A 568 -11.48 -1.93 -20.10
N MET A 569 -12.39 -1.11 -20.64
CA MET A 569 -12.14 0.30 -20.95
C MET A 569 -11.78 1.09 -19.68
N ARG A 570 -11.04 2.18 -19.87
CA ARG A 570 -10.51 3.00 -18.76
C ARG A 570 -10.71 4.46 -19.09
N LEU A 571 -11.24 5.21 -18.13
CA LEU A 571 -11.35 6.66 -18.22
C LEU A 571 -10.17 7.30 -17.49
N GLU A 572 -9.34 8.00 -18.23
CA GLU A 572 -8.13 8.66 -17.74
C GLU A 572 -8.31 10.18 -17.73
N VAL A 573 -7.79 10.81 -16.68
CA VAL A 573 -7.65 12.26 -16.58
C VAL A 573 -6.19 12.61 -16.31
N ALA A 574 -5.67 13.65 -16.98
CA ALA A 574 -4.29 14.07 -16.83
C ALA A 574 -3.99 14.61 -15.42
N GLN A 575 -5.01 15.12 -14.74
CA GLN A 575 -4.97 15.59 -13.37
C GLN A 575 -6.35 15.41 -12.70
N PRO A 576 -6.44 15.39 -11.36
CA PRO A 576 -7.69 15.09 -10.67
C PRO A 576 -8.65 16.28 -10.59
N ILE A 577 -8.29 17.45 -11.13
CA ILE A 577 -9.14 18.66 -11.06
C ILE A 577 -9.84 18.84 -12.40
N LEU A 578 -11.18 18.80 -12.38
CA LEU A 578 -12.02 18.96 -13.56
C LEU A 578 -12.51 20.40 -13.66
N ASP A 579 -12.44 20.97 -14.87
CA ASP A 579 -13.12 22.20 -15.22
C ASP A 579 -14.58 21.95 -15.63
N PHE A 580 -15.28 23.00 -16.07
CA PHE A 580 -16.68 22.90 -16.48
C PHE A 580 -16.87 21.92 -17.66
N ASP A 581 -15.96 21.97 -18.64
CA ASP A 581 -15.98 21.07 -19.80
C ASP A 581 -15.74 19.62 -19.38
N GLY A 582 -14.72 19.36 -18.57
CA GLY A 582 -14.43 18.03 -18.03
C GLY A 582 -15.62 17.46 -17.26
N MET A 583 -16.28 18.28 -16.45
CA MET A 583 -17.47 17.85 -15.71
C MET A 583 -18.67 17.56 -16.63
N ALA A 584 -18.90 18.38 -17.65
CA ALA A 584 -19.95 18.15 -18.64
C ALA A 584 -19.71 16.86 -19.44
N LYS A 585 -18.48 16.65 -19.92
CA LYS A 585 -18.06 15.41 -20.60
C LYS A 585 -18.28 14.18 -19.70
N LEU A 586 -17.99 14.29 -18.41
CA LEU A 586 -18.19 13.19 -17.45
C LEU A 586 -19.68 12.86 -17.24
N ARG A 587 -20.56 13.87 -17.18
CA ARG A 587 -22.02 13.63 -17.09
C ARG A 587 -22.53 12.91 -18.32
N ASP A 588 -22.07 13.30 -19.50
CA ASP A 588 -22.46 12.74 -20.80
C ASP A 588 -21.64 11.53 -21.26
N ILE A 589 -20.80 10.97 -20.38
CA ILE A 589 -19.83 9.92 -20.72
C ILE A 589 -20.45 8.66 -21.33
N ASP A 590 -21.72 8.37 -21.04
CA ASP A 590 -22.47 7.27 -21.66
C ASP A 590 -22.46 7.37 -23.19
N LYS A 591 -22.70 8.58 -23.72
CA LYS A 591 -22.74 8.89 -25.16
C LYS A 591 -21.39 8.63 -25.82
N HIS A 592 -20.30 8.96 -25.12
CA HIS A 592 -18.93 8.80 -25.63
C HIS A 592 -18.41 7.38 -25.53
N THR A 593 -19.02 6.53 -24.69
CA THR A 593 -18.48 5.22 -24.32
C THR A 593 -19.42 4.06 -24.64
N GLN A 594 -20.47 4.32 -25.43
CA GLN A 594 -21.51 3.34 -25.79
C GLN A 594 -22.11 2.65 -24.54
N GLY A 595 -22.31 3.43 -23.48
CA GLY A 595 -22.85 2.97 -22.20
C GLY A 595 -21.96 2.07 -21.37
N LYS A 596 -20.65 2.02 -21.65
CA LYS A 596 -19.67 1.32 -20.80
C LYS A 596 -19.37 2.10 -19.52
N PHE A 597 -19.31 3.42 -19.60
CA PHE A 597 -19.29 4.29 -18.42
C PHE A 597 -20.62 5.00 -18.30
N ARG A 598 -21.17 5.04 -17.08
CA ARG A 598 -22.45 5.70 -16.81
C ARG A 598 -22.35 6.46 -15.51
N SER A 599 -22.62 7.75 -15.60
CA SER A 599 -22.64 8.65 -14.45
C SER A 599 -23.97 8.56 -13.70
N TYR A 600 -23.90 8.81 -12.39
CA TYR A 600 -25.05 9.00 -11.52
C TYR A 600 -24.73 10.08 -10.48
N THR A 601 -25.62 11.05 -10.30
CA THR A 601 -25.42 12.15 -9.35
C THR A 601 -26.10 11.83 -8.03
N LEU A 602 -25.31 11.76 -6.97
CA LEU A 602 -25.73 11.68 -5.58
C LEU A 602 -25.82 13.11 -5.04
N ASP A 603 -27.04 13.56 -4.79
CA ASP A 603 -27.31 14.87 -4.19
C ASP A 603 -27.05 14.82 -2.67
N ILE A 604 -26.01 15.50 -2.22
CA ILE A 604 -25.61 15.53 -0.80
C ILE A 604 -26.27 16.66 -0.01
N THR A 605 -27.36 17.23 -0.50
CA THR A 605 -28.19 18.18 0.24
C THR A 605 -29.36 17.49 0.95
N TYR A 606 -29.86 18.12 2.01
CA TYR A 606 -31.08 17.68 2.70
C TYR A 606 -31.90 18.87 3.20
N PRO A 607 -33.21 18.67 3.48
CA PRO A 607 -34.08 19.76 3.94
C PRO A 607 -33.59 20.35 5.26
N LEU A 608 -33.42 21.67 5.31
CA LEU A 608 -33.04 22.42 6.51
C LEU A 608 -33.98 22.13 7.70
N ALA A 609 -35.26 21.85 7.41
CA ALA A 609 -36.27 21.49 8.40
C ALA A 609 -35.95 20.20 9.19
N TRP A 610 -35.09 19.33 8.68
CA TRP A 610 -34.66 18.12 9.38
C TRP A 610 -33.68 18.42 10.52
N GLY A 611 -33.10 19.63 10.57
CA GLY A 611 -32.10 20.01 11.56
C GLY A 611 -30.81 19.19 11.47
N HIS A 612 -29.90 19.38 12.43
CA HIS A 612 -28.60 18.71 12.41
C HIS A 612 -28.71 17.18 12.60
N GLU A 613 -29.76 16.69 13.26
CA GLU A 613 -30.00 15.25 13.44
C GLU A 613 -30.30 14.52 12.12
N GLY A 614 -30.79 15.24 11.10
CA GLY A 614 -31.09 14.70 9.78
C GLY A 614 -29.87 14.20 9.00
N VAL A 615 -28.66 14.63 9.37
CA VAL A 615 -27.42 14.30 8.64
C VAL A 615 -27.15 12.81 8.58
N GLU A 616 -27.36 12.06 9.67
CA GLU A 616 -27.09 10.62 9.70
C GLU A 616 -28.06 9.86 8.79
N ALA A 617 -29.33 10.25 8.79
CA ALA A 617 -30.35 9.66 7.94
C ALA A 617 -30.03 9.91 6.45
N LYS A 618 -29.65 11.13 6.09
CA LYS A 618 -29.25 11.45 4.71
C LYS A 618 -27.98 10.70 4.29
N LEU A 619 -26.96 10.61 5.16
CA LEU A 619 -25.74 9.84 4.88
C LEU A 619 -26.04 8.35 4.67
N ALA A 620 -26.91 7.76 5.50
CA ALA A 620 -27.32 6.37 5.34
C ALA A 620 -28.07 6.15 4.02
N SER A 621 -28.96 7.09 3.64
CA SER A 621 -29.65 7.08 2.35
C SER A 621 -28.67 7.15 1.17
N LEU A 622 -27.68 8.05 1.23
CA LEU A 622 -26.66 8.20 0.19
C LEU A 622 -25.81 6.93 0.02
N CYS A 623 -25.47 6.28 1.13
CA CYS A 623 -24.79 4.99 1.12
C CYS A 623 -25.62 3.92 0.39
N ALA A 624 -26.90 3.77 0.74
CA ALA A 624 -27.79 2.81 0.08
C ALA A 624 -27.99 3.14 -1.41
N GLU A 625 -28.25 4.41 -1.73
CA GLU A 625 -28.42 4.91 -3.09
C GLU A 625 -27.17 4.66 -3.94
N SER A 626 -25.97 4.81 -3.37
CA SER A 626 -24.72 4.52 -4.08
C SER A 626 -24.60 3.04 -4.48
N VAL A 627 -25.06 2.12 -3.63
CA VAL A 627 -25.08 0.68 -3.92
C VAL A 627 -26.11 0.37 -5.00
N ASP A 628 -27.31 0.95 -4.90
CA ASP A 628 -28.38 0.75 -5.88
C ASP A 628 -27.99 1.29 -7.25
N ALA A 629 -27.34 2.46 -7.31
CA ALA A 629 -26.81 3.04 -8.54
C ALA A 629 -25.79 2.09 -9.21
N ILE A 630 -24.85 1.54 -8.44
CA ILE A 630 -23.84 0.58 -8.93
C ILE A 630 -24.50 -0.68 -9.46
N LYS A 631 -25.43 -1.26 -8.70
CA LYS A 631 -26.20 -2.44 -9.13
C LYS A 631 -27.07 -2.16 -10.36
N GLY A 632 -27.53 -0.92 -10.53
CA GLY A 632 -28.20 -0.41 -11.73
C GLY A 632 -27.27 -0.17 -12.94
N GLY A 633 -25.97 -0.47 -12.81
CA GLY A 633 -24.98 -0.33 -13.87
C GLY A 633 -24.34 1.06 -13.98
N LYS A 634 -24.47 1.91 -12.95
CA LYS A 634 -23.81 3.22 -12.87
C LYS A 634 -22.47 3.07 -12.18
N ASN A 635 -21.38 3.33 -12.90
CA ASN A 635 -20.01 3.07 -12.42
C ASN A 635 -19.18 4.34 -12.21
N ILE A 636 -19.79 5.52 -12.38
CA ILE A 636 -19.21 6.81 -11.98
C ILE A 636 -20.23 7.52 -11.10
N LEU A 637 -19.90 7.67 -9.82
CA LEU A 637 -20.74 8.36 -8.84
C LEU A 637 -20.23 9.78 -8.66
N ILE A 638 -21.09 10.75 -8.98
CA ILE A 638 -20.85 12.18 -8.81
C ILE A 638 -21.49 12.60 -7.50
N ILE A 639 -20.70 12.95 -6.51
CA ILE A 639 -21.13 13.41 -5.20
C ILE A 639 -21.24 14.94 -5.27
N SER A 640 -22.45 15.48 -5.21
CA SER A 640 -22.73 16.89 -5.56
C SER A 640 -23.52 17.64 -4.50
N ASP A 641 -23.00 18.79 -4.06
CA ASP A 641 -23.71 19.77 -3.20
C ASP A 641 -24.37 20.92 -3.99
N ARG A 642 -24.42 20.80 -5.32
CA ARG A 642 -24.89 21.87 -6.22
C ARG A 642 -26.37 22.24 -6.02
N ALA A 643 -27.17 21.34 -5.47
CA ALA A 643 -28.61 21.53 -5.21
C ALA A 643 -28.93 22.40 -3.98
N ILE A 644 -27.92 23.09 -3.42
CA ILE A 644 -28.10 24.00 -2.27
C ILE A 644 -29.12 25.10 -2.59
N THR A 645 -30.03 25.34 -1.66
CA THR A 645 -31.02 26.43 -1.73
C THR A 645 -31.30 26.95 -0.31
N ALA A 646 -32.08 28.03 -0.16
CA ALA A 646 -32.50 28.50 1.16
C ALA A 646 -33.16 27.41 2.04
N THR A 647 -33.74 26.37 1.44
CA THR A 647 -34.40 25.26 2.15
C THR A 647 -33.62 23.94 2.15
N GLN A 648 -32.55 23.82 1.37
CA GLN A 648 -31.72 22.62 1.24
C GLN A 648 -30.30 22.93 1.68
N VAL A 649 -29.87 22.34 2.79
CA VAL A 649 -28.50 22.51 3.33
C VAL A 649 -27.59 21.42 2.79
N ALA A 650 -26.36 21.79 2.43
CA ALA A 650 -25.35 20.86 1.95
C ALA A 650 -24.66 20.12 3.10
N ILE A 651 -24.49 18.80 2.98
CA ILE A 651 -23.56 18.04 3.81
C ILE A 651 -22.13 18.43 3.39
N PRO A 652 -21.18 18.60 4.33
CA PRO A 652 -19.77 18.78 3.97
C PRO A 652 -19.31 17.68 3.00
N ALA A 653 -18.84 18.05 1.81
CA ALA A 653 -18.53 17.10 0.74
C ALA A 653 -17.55 16.00 1.16
N LEU A 654 -16.58 16.34 2.02
CA LEU A 654 -15.65 15.38 2.61
C LEU A 654 -16.35 14.28 3.44
N LEU A 655 -17.33 14.65 4.26
CA LEU A 655 -18.07 13.72 5.10
C LEU A 655 -18.90 12.75 4.25
N ALA A 656 -19.62 13.28 3.25
CA ALA A 656 -20.40 12.46 2.33
C ALA A 656 -19.51 11.52 1.49
N LEU A 657 -18.42 12.04 0.92
CA LEU A 657 -17.43 11.26 0.18
C LEU A 657 -16.90 10.09 1.01
N SER A 658 -16.41 10.37 2.22
CA SER A 658 -15.77 9.37 3.05
C SER A 658 -16.76 8.31 3.54
N ALA A 659 -18.00 8.72 3.85
CA ALA A 659 -19.09 7.80 4.20
C ALA A 659 -19.40 6.82 3.06
N ILE A 660 -19.58 7.34 1.84
CA ILE A 660 -19.84 6.54 0.63
C ILE A 660 -18.63 5.63 0.33
N HIS A 661 -17.42 6.19 0.32
CA HIS A 661 -16.19 5.43 0.06
C HIS A 661 -16.07 4.21 0.97
N GLN A 662 -16.20 4.42 2.29
CA GLN A 662 -16.04 3.33 3.26
C GLN A 662 -17.21 2.34 3.22
N HIS A 663 -18.42 2.79 2.94
CA HIS A 663 -19.54 1.88 2.74
C HIS A 663 -19.31 0.98 1.53
N LEU A 664 -18.89 1.53 0.40
CA LEU A 664 -18.56 0.75 -0.80
C LEU A 664 -17.40 -0.22 -0.58
N VAL A 665 -16.41 0.12 0.26
CA VAL A 665 -15.34 -0.82 0.65
C VAL A 665 -15.91 -1.99 1.45
N ARG A 666 -16.80 -1.73 2.43
CA ARG A 666 -17.43 -2.78 3.24
C ARG A 666 -18.34 -3.70 2.42
N GLU A 667 -19.05 -3.14 1.44
CA GLU A 667 -19.92 -3.91 0.53
C GLU A 667 -19.15 -4.62 -0.60
N GLY A 668 -17.83 -4.43 -0.72
CA GLY A 668 -17.03 -5.00 -1.82
C GLY A 668 -17.38 -4.40 -3.19
N LEU A 669 -17.79 -3.14 -3.25
CA LEU A 669 -18.19 -2.44 -4.48
C LEU A 669 -17.28 -1.24 -4.83
N ARG A 670 -16.32 -0.88 -3.96
CA ARG A 670 -15.49 0.31 -4.19
C ARG A 670 -14.65 0.22 -5.46
N THR A 671 -14.19 -0.98 -5.83
CA THR A 671 -13.39 -1.19 -7.05
C THR A 671 -14.22 -1.18 -8.33
N THR A 672 -15.56 -1.24 -8.24
CA THR A 672 -16.45 -1.24 -9.41
C THR A 672 -16.98 0.16 -9.76
N ALA A 673 -16.65 1.18 -8.97
CA ALA A 673 -17.16 2.53 -9.14
C ALA A 673 -16.06 3.58 -8.98
N GLY A 674 -16.15 4.65 -9.77
CA GLY A 674 -15.34 5.84 -9.58
C GLY A 674 -16.08 6.92 -8.80
N LEU A 675 -15.35 7.64 -7.94
CA LEU A 675 -15.93 8.69 -7.10
C LEU A 675 -15.42 10.06 -7.55
N VAL A 676 -16.33 10.92 -7.99
CA VAL A 676 -16.04 12.29 -8.40
C VAL A 676 -16.81 13.26 -7.51
N VAL A 677 -16.13 14.27 -6.97
CA VAL A 677 -16.75 15.25 -6.07
C VAL A 677 -16.98 16.55 -6.81
N GLU A 678 -18.24 16.94 -6.99
CA GLU A 678 -18.64 18.28 -7.45
C GLU A 678 -19.02 19.09 -6.22
N THR A 679 -18.19 20.07 -5.84
CA THR A 679 -18.40 20.75 -4.56
C THR A 679 -18.20 22.25 -4.61
N GLY A 680 -19.05 22.94 -3.86
CA GLY A 680 -18.92 24.36 -3.55
C GLY A 680 -17.86 24.64 -2.49
N THR A 681 -17.41 23.68 -1.67
CA THR A 681 -16.49 23.99 -0.54
C THR A 681 -15.00 23.97 -0.89
N ALA A 682 -14.59 23.24 -1.94
CA ALA A 682 -13.18 23.06 -2.28
C ALA A 682 -12.61 24.27 -3.05
N ARG A 683 -11.63 24.95 -2.45
CA ARG A 683 -11.02 26.18 -2.99
C ARG A 683 -9.53 26.33 -2.68
N GLU A 684 -9.04 25.62 -1.67
CA GLU A 684 -7.64 25.61 -1.27
C GLU A 684 -7.00 24.26 -1.58
N VAL A 685 -5.69 24.27 -1.82
CA VAL A 685 -4.89 23.05 -2.10
C VAL A 685 -5.13 21.97 -1.04
N HIS A 686 -5.23 22.36 0.24
CA HIS A 686 -5.49 21.43 1.34
C HIS A 686 -6.84 20.70 1.18
N HIS A 687 -7.90 21.39 0.74
CA HIS A 687 -9.23 20.79 0.56
C HIS A 687 -9.17 19.64 -0.47
N PHE A 688 -8.47 19.86 -1.58
CA PHE A 688 -8.28 18.83 -2.61
C PHE A 688 -7.45 17.65 -2.11
N GLY A 689 -6.39 17.91 -1.34
CA GLY A 689 -5.59 16.85 -0.72
C GLY A 689 -6.42 15.98 0.23
N VAL A 690 -7.26 16.58 1.06
CA VAL A 690 -8.13 15.83 1.97
C VAL A 690 -9.17 15.02 1.19
N LEU A 691 -9.85 15.60 0.20
CA LEU A 691 -10.79 14.85 -0.65
C LEU A 691 -10.11 13.66 -1.35
N ALA A 692 -8.91 13.85 -1.90
CA ALA A 692 -8.13 12.77 -2.49
C ALA A 692 -7.82 11.67 -1.46
N GLY A 693 -7.32 12.04 -0.28
CA GLY A 693 -6.97 11.11 0.78
C GLY A 693 -8.12 10.23 1.28
N TYR A 694 -9.38 10.67 1.11
CA TYR A 694 -10.59 9.93 1.43
C TYR A 694 -11.32 9.35 0.21
N GLY A 695 -10.67 9.34 -0.95
CA GLY A 695 -11.03 8.47 -2.07
C GLY A 695 -11.68 9.14 -3.27
N ALA A 696 -11.59 10.46 -3.40
CA ALA A 696 -11.97 11.17 -4.63
C ALA A 696 -10.95 10.88 -5.74
N GLU A 697 -11.42 10.35 -6.87
CA GLU A 697 -10.60 10.14 -8.06
C GLU A 697 -10.48 11.43 -8.89
N ALA A 698 -11.49 12.28 -8.82
CA ALA A 698 -11.48 13.63 -9.36
C ALA A 698 -12.38 14.58 -8.56
N VAL A 699 -12.11 15.88 -8.67
CA VAL A 699 -12.84 16.97 -8.00
C VAL A 699 -13.15 18.07 -9.00
N HIS A 700 -14.42 18.49 -9.06
CA HIS A 700 -14.87 19.67 -9.78
C HIS A 700 -15.26 20.79 -8.78
N PRO A 701 -14.38 21.78 -8.55
CA PRO A 701 -14.64 22.86 -7.61
C PRO A 701 -15.48 23.98 -8.26
N TYR A 702 -16.74 23.69 -8.60
CA TYR A 702 -17.57 24.56 -9.45
C TYR A 702 -17.67 25.99 -8.90
N LEU A 703 -17.88 26.16 -7.58
CA LEU A 703 -18.08 27.49 -6.99
C LEU A 703 -16.79 28.32 -6.97
N ALA A 704 -15.63 27.65 -6.79
CA ALA A 704 -14.34 28.32 -6.91
C ALA A 704 -14.13 28.83 -8.34
N MET A 705 -14.46 28.03 -9.34
CA MET A 705 -14.35 28.44 -10.75
C MET A 705 -15.33 29.55 -11.12
N GLU A 706 -16.58 29.47 -10.67
CA GLU A 706 -17.57 30.55 -10.86
C GLU A 706 -17.12 31.86 -10.19
N THR A 707 -16.50 31.77 -9.01
CA THR A 707 -15.89 32.93 -8.34
C THR A 707 -14.74 33.53 -9.17
N LEU A 708 -13.91 32.69 -9.79
CA LEU A 708 -12.84 33.16 -10.69
C LEU A 708 -13.40 33.84 -11.95
N VAL A 709 -14.48 33.30 -12.51
CA VAL A 709 -15.20 33.92 -13.64
C VAL A 709 -15.74 35.30 -13.27
N GLU A 710 -16.19 35.52 -12.03
CA GLU A 710 -16.63 36.85 -11.60
C GLU A 710 -15.45 37.81 -11.39
N ILE A 711 -14.39 37.39 -10.72
CA ILE A 711 -13.31 38.30 -10.30
C ILE A 711 -12.23 38.54 -11.36
N HIS A 712 -12.14 37.76 -12.44
CA HIS A 712 -10.99 37.81 -13.37
C HIS A 712 -10.70 39.21 -13.91
N LYS A 713 -11.74 40.01 -14.20
CA LYS A 713 -11.61 41.39 -14.71
C LYS A 713 -10.95 42.35 -13.72
N ASN A 714 -11.06 42.03 -12.43
CA ASN A 714 -10.48 42.80 -11.34
C ASN A 714 -9.07 42.33 -10.98
N LEU A 715 -8.59 41.23 -11.58
CA LEU A 715 -7.23 40.74 -11.38
C LEU A 715 -6.26 41.52 -12.30
N PRO A 716 -5.02 41.79 -11.85
CA PRO A 716 -3.98 42.38 -12.69
C PRO A 716 -3.66 41.49 -13.89
N GLY A 717 -3.37 42.11 -15.04
CA GLY A 717 -2.85 41.42 -16.23
C GLY A 717 -3.87 41.08 -17.32
N ASP A 718 -5.09 41.62 -17.26
CA ASP A 718 -6.15 41.45 -18.27
C ASP A 718 -6.36 39.96 -18.66
N LEU A 719 -6.47 39.12 -17.63
CA LEU A 719 -6.59 37.67 -17.77
C LEU A 719 -7.98 37.31 -18.29
N SER A 720 -8.08 36.44 -19.30
CA SER A 720 -9.35 35.85 -19.67
C SER A 720 -9.85 34.90 -18.58
N SER A 721 -11.17 34.64 -18.55
CA SER A 721 -11.77 33.73 -17.56
C SER A 721 -11.20 32.31 -17.67
N GLU A 722 -10.95 31.84 -18.89
CA GLU A 722 -10.36 30.53 -19.18
C GLU A 722 -8.92 30.46 -18.69
N LYS A 723 -8.15 31.53 -18.86
CA LYS A 723 -6.76 31.60 -18.39
C LYS A 723 -6.69 31.60 -16.87
N ALA A 724 -7.60 32.31 -16.20
CA ALA A 724 -7.69 32.33 -14.74
C ALA A 724 -8.01 30.93 -14.18
N ILE A 725 -8.97 30.21 -14.78
CA ILE A 725 -9.31 28.83 -14.42
C ILE A 725 -8.12 27.90 -14.66
N TYR A 726 -7.49 27.97 -15.84
CA TYR A 726 -6.32 27.16 -16.18
C TYR A 726 -5.17 27.34 -15.17
N ASN A 727 -4.86 28.60 -14.83
CA ASN A 727 -3.82 28.92 -13.86
C ASN A 727 -4.19 28.39 -12.47
N TYR A 728 -5.43 28.58 -12.02
CA TYR A 728 -5.90 28.04 -10.74
C TYR A 728 -5.78 26.52 -10.67
N VAL A 729 -6.23 25.80 -11.70
CA VAL A 729 -6.09 24.33 -11.80
C VAL A 729 -4.62 23.92 -11.75
N LYS A 730 -3.75 24.60 -12.49
CA LYS A 730 -2.30 24.38 -12.45
C LYS A 730 -1.70 24.61 -11.06
N ALA A 731 -2.14 25.66 -10.35
CA ALA A 731 -1.69 25.98 -9.00
C ALA A 731 -2.07 24.88 -8.01
N VAL A 732 -3.32 24.40 -8.08
CA VAL A 732 -3.81 23.26 -7.28
C VAL A 732 -3.01 22.01 -7.59
N GLY A 733 -2.74 21.72 -8.87
CA GLY A 733 -1.90 20.58 -9.27
C GLY A 733 -0.49 20.63 -8.67
N LYS A 734 0.21 21.77 -8.79
CA LYS A 734 1.52 21.98 -8.13
C LYS A 734 1.43 21.81 -6.62
N GLY A 735 0.37 22.35 -6.00
CA GLY A 735 0.13 22.24 -4.58
C GLY A 735 -0.14 20.81 -4.12
N LEU A 736 -0.86 20.00 -4.91
CA LEU A 736 -1.06 18.58 -4.64
C LEU A 736 0.25 17.81 -4.70
N SER A 737 1.07 18.03 -5.73
CA SER A 737 2.43 17.45 -5.81
C SER A 737 3.25 17.78 -4.57
N LYS A 738 3.18 19.02 -4.08
CA LYS A 738 3.82 19.44 -2.82
C LYS A 738 3.26 18.71 -1.60
N ILE A 739 1.95 18.55 -1.47
CA ILE A 739 1.35 17.84 -0.32
C ILE A 739 1.80 16.38 -0.31
N MET A 740 1.76 15.70 -1.45
CA MET A 740 2.18 14.29 -1.56
C MET A 740 3.67 14.14 -1.24
N SER A 741 4.49 15.05 -1.75
CA SER A 741 5.95 14.99 -1.58
C SER A 741 6.40 15.16 -0.14
N LYS A 742 5.61 15.82 0.73
CA LYS A 742 5.88 15.91 2.18
C LYS A 742 5.98 14.55 2.87
N MET A 743 5.26 13.55 2.39
CA MET A 743 5.35 12.17 2.86
C MET A 743 6.25 11.31 1.96
N GLY A 744 6.81 11.88 0.89
CA GLY A 744 7.59 11.16 -0.12
C GLY A 744 6.74 10.31 -1.07
N VAL A 745 5.45 10.62 -1.23
CA VAL A 745 4.56 9.92 -2.17
C VAL A 745 4.69 10.53 -3.56
N SER A 746 4.86 9.71 -4.59
CA SER A 746 5.12 10.20 -5.95
C SER A 746 3.87 10.29 -6.81
N THR A 747 2.86 9.46 -6.55
CA THR A 747 1.67 9.39 -7.42
C THR A 747 0.36 9.71 -6.70
N TYR A 748 -0.53 10.44 -7.37
CA TYR A 748 -1.89 10.72 -6.88
C TYR A 748 -2.66 9.44 -6.57
N LYS A 749 -2.39 8.36 -7.30
CA LYS A 749 -3.09 7.09 -7.14
C LYS A 749 -2.75 6.38 -5.84
N SER A 750 -1.49 6.39 -5.43
CA SER A 750 -1.08 5.87 -4.12
C SER A 750 -1.52 6.80 -2.99
N TYR A 751 -1.68 8.10 -3.25
CA TYR A 751 -2.21 9.07 -2.28
C TYR A 751 -3.74 8.97 -2.09
N CYS A 752 -4.47 8.69 -3.17
CA CYS A 752 -5.93 8.58 -3.16
C CYS A 752 -6.38 7.41 -2.27
N GLY A 753 -7.19 7.71 -1.25
CA GLY A 753 -7.64 6.71 -0.27
C GLY A 753 -6.60 6.30 0.79
N ALA A 754 -5.41 6.91 0.79
CA ALA A 754 -4.36 6.59 1.77
C ALA A 754 -4.56 7.20 3.15
N GLN A 755 -5.41 8.22 3.28
CA GLN A 755 -5.71 8.88 4.55
C GLN A 755 -4.44 9.33 5.30
N LEU A 756 -3.53 10.02 4.62
CA LEU A 756 -2.28 10.57 5.18
C LEU A 756 -2.53 11.87 5.98
N PHE A 757 -3.45 11.76 6.94
CA PHE A 757 -3.91 12.85 7.79
C PHE A 757 -4.07 12.38 9.23
N GLU A 758 -3.94 13.33 10.16
CA GLU A 758 -4.37 13.19 11.56
C GLU A 758 -5.57 14.12 11.79
N ALA A 759 -6.62 13.60 12.42
CA ALA A 759 -7.76 14.39 12.85
C ALA A 759 -7.49 14.98 14.24
N ILE A 760 -7.80 16.27 14.42
CA ILE A 760 -7.68 16.96 15.71
C ILE A 760 -9.02 17.62 16.02
N GLY A 761 -9.65 17.20 17.13
CA GLY A 761 -10.93 17.75 17.57
C GLY A 761 -12.15 17.09 16.94
N LEU A 762 -12.00 15.88 16.41
CA LEU A 762 -13.11 15.01 15.98
C LEU A 762 -13.24 13.84 16.95
N SER A 763 -14.47 13.51 17.33
CA SER A 763 -14.70 12.39 18.24
C SER A 763 -14.27 11.05 17.62
N THR A 764 -13.70 10.15 18.44
CA THR A 764 -13.26 8.82 18.00
C THR A 764 -14.42 8.04 17.37
N ARG A 765 -15.65 8.18 17.90
CA ARG A 765 -16.85 7.55 17.32
C ARG A 765 -17.13 8.03 15.89
N THR A 766 -16.98 9.32 15.62
CA THR A 766 -17.21 9.90 14.30
C THR A 766 -16.13 9.45 13.32
N VAL A 767 -14.87 9.45 13.76
CA VAL A 767 -13.74 8.98 12.96
C VAL A 767 -13.87 7.49 12.65
N ALA A 768 -14.20 6.64 13.64
CA ALA A 768 -14.38 5.21 13.43
C ALA A 768 -15.53 4.86 12.47
N LYS A 769 -16.55 5.73 12.32
CA LYS A 769 -17.70 5.49 11.43
C LYS A 769 -17.48 6.07 10.02
N TYR A 770 -16.94 7.28 9.94
CA TYR A 770 -16.90 8.07 8.71
C TYR A 770 -15.49 8.35 8.19
N PHE A 771 -14.43 8.11 8.96
CA PHE A 771 -13.02 8.33 8.58
C PHE A 771 -12.16 7.16 9.10
N THR A 772 -12.67 5.93 8.95
CA THR A 772 -12.09 4.72 9.56
C THR A 772 -10.61 4.59 9.20
N GLY A 773 -9.77 4.44 10.22
CA GLY A 773 -8.31 4.31 10.07
C GLY A 773 -7.55 5.63 10.25
N THR A 774 -8.22 6.77 10.38
CA THR A 774 -7.57 8.05 10.71
C THR A 774 -7.30 8.17 12.21
N ALA A 775 -6.12 8.64 12.59
CA ALA A 775 -5.79 8.91 13.99
C ALA A 775 -6.59 10.12 14.50
N SER A 776 -7.15 10.02 15.70
CA SER A 776 -7.81 11.14 16.39
C SER A 776 -7.50 11.09 17.88
N ARG A 777 -6.36 11.68 18.26
CA ARG A 777 -5.83 11.61 19.64
C ARG A 777 -6.48 12.63 20.57
N VAL A 778 -7.11 13.65 19.99
CA VAL A 778 -7.82 14.70 20.71
C VAL A 778 -9.29 14.62 20.32
N GLU A 779 -10.11 14.16 21.27
CA GLU A 779 -11.57 14.09 21.12
C GLU A 779 -12.16 15.47 20.81
N GLY A 780 -13.37 15.49 20.26
CA GLY A 780 -14.08 16.73 19.99
C GLY A 780 -15.45 16.48 19.39
N ILE A 781 -15.77 17.23 18.33
CA ILE A 781 -17.12 17.28 17.80
C ILE A 781 -17.56 15.97 17.13
N GLY A 782 -18.86 15.72 17.15
CA GLY A 782 -19.50 14.61 16.45
C GLY A 782 -20.10 15.02 15.11
N VAL A 783 -20.73 14.06 14.44
CA VAL A 783 -21.40 14.29 13.15
C VAL A 783 -22.54 15.32 13.24
N PHE A 784 -23.23 15.38 14.38
CA PHE A 784 -24.33 16.32 14.60
C PHE A 784 -23.83 17.74 14.78
N GLU A 785 -22.75 17.94 15.52
CA GLU A 785 -22.11 19.25 15.67
C GLU A 785 -21.53 19.75 14.34
N ILE A 786 -20.93 18.86 13.54
CA ILE A 786 -20.49 19.19 12.17
C ILE A 786 -21.66 19.70 11.31
N ALA A 787 -22.82 19.04 11.41
CA ALA A 787 -24.02 19.45 10.68
C ALA A 787 -24.58 20.78 11.21
N GLU A 788 -24.55 21.01 12.52
CA GLU A 788 -24.98 22.25 13.16
C GLU A 788 -24.11 23.44 12.74
N GLU A 789 -22.79 23.28 12.63
CA GLU A 789 -21.90 24.31 12.07
C GLU A 789 -22.29 24.69 10.63
N GLY A 790 -22.56 23.69 9.79
CA GLY A 790 -23.05 23.89 8.42
C GLY A 790 -24.39 24.61 8.38
N ILE A 791 -25.34 24.23 9.24
CA ILE A 791 -26.67 24.87 9.34
C ILE A 791 -26.56 26.33 9.79
N ARG A 792 -25.68 26.65 10.74
CA ARG A 792 -25.47 28.04 11.17
C ARG A 792 -24.96 28.91 10.04
N MET A 793 -24.00 28.40 9.27
CA MET A 793 -23.44 29.10 8.12
C MET A 793 -24.48 29.28 7.02
N HIS A 794 -25.27 28.24 6.76
CA HIS A 794 -26.40 28.27 5.83
C HIS A 794 -27.44 29.32 6.22
N LYS A 795 -27.86 29.35 7.49
CA LYS A 795 -28.85 30.34 7.97
C LYS A 795 -28.34 31.77 7.84
N ALA A 796 -27.06 32.02 8.13
CA ALA A 796 -26.47 33.34 7.96
C ALA A 796 -26.50 33.76 6.47
N ALA A 797 -26.10 32.86 5.57
CA ALA A 797 -26.03 33.12 4.14
C ALA A 797 -27.36 33.45 3.46
N PHE A 798 -28.47 32.94 4.01
CA PHE A 798 -29.83 33.21 3.52
C PHE A 798 -30.62 34.15 4.43
N SER A 799 -29.93 34.95 5.26
CA SER A 799 -30.52 35.99 6.10
C SER A 799 -30.20 37.39 5.57
N ASP A 800 -30.73 38.42 6.22
CA ASP A 800 -30.43 39.82 5.90
C ASP A 800 -29.04 40.28 6.38
N ASP A 801 -28.08 39.36 6.57
CA ASP A 801 -26.72 39.66 7.05
C ASP A 801 -25.96 40.50 6.00
N PRO A 802 -25.57 41.76 6.30
CA PRO A 802 -24.88 42.62 5.35
C PRO A 802 -23.40 42.22 5.28
N VAL A 803 -23.07 41.30 4.39
CA VAL A 803 -21.69 40.85 4.15
C VAL A 803 -20.81 41.88 3.47
#